data_AF-A0A358Q1T1-F1
#
_entry.id   AF-A0A358Q1T1-F1
#
_cell.length_a   1.000
_cell.length_b   1.000
_cell.length_c   1.000
_cell.angle_alpha   90.00
_cell.angle_beta   90.00
_cell.angle_gamma   90.00
#
_symmetry.space_group_name_H-M   'P 1'
#
loop_
_entity.id
_entity.type
_entity.pdbx_description
1 polymer ?
#
loop_
_entity_poly.entity_id
_entity_poly.type
_entity_poly.pdbx_seq_one_letter_code
_entity_poly.pdbx_strand_id
1 'polypeptide(L)'
;MSRFYSNKFIASLAITALTLTGGLSPVVAMASDVQIKSTYNVQSTQSLVNALTRLGGYDRYGTAVQIADYGWQSASTAVLAPSGDLNMVDALASSSLAKAVDGPILLADKDSVPSDTMIELKKLGVKKVYMVSGTAVISAKVESDLSAAGIQTVRLGGYDRYETAVNIAKEIQTIKPFQEIVVTNAFANVDAISIAPIAAAKGIPVLLVDKDSVPTAVSDFINSSGINKTYVIGGTAVVSDSVKDELPNALRLGGNDRFDTNTEVLKEFKNLIAGGKMFFANGNDTSLIDSLAGAPMVAKVRGAIVLANKESVPDGTKGFIETNIALKNPGILGGTAVISDSTVHSLGYKQPGQSNNLDGALELNTLNATFEDKTVNGNILINADGVTLKNVVVKGTIFVDPGKDGSTTLDSVQADRIVVLSGAEFSIYLKETTSDSLVVSSSSNVRVVAETGTTLGSTLVQSNANVESQGGANIGPLSAQSLGETPINVQLQGTFSNDVSLSGSVKLTASDGTIVPTVNVAKATSPDSIQLAGNFPSVSIDDNSSITVLSGKINKLVALGTSEIVVKSGAEITELSSVTGGIKVSGGGTVDGKTTTDTPTELGDISSTPVVDRDRDRDRDVIQKTEQPVITGTVRAGDTTISGTSEAGATISVKKNDTEIGTATADGTGIYTVTLNDGVTLAKDEVLSIIAKAPDKSISNTVNITVAAAQTTQPTVMGTVGAGETMIMGTAEAEATVSVKKSGDEIGTATADETGSYMVKLNDGVTLVEADVLSITATAPGKVESNSISVKVAAALAPTTLPEVEGTVRAGDKMISGTTDADAMVCIKRGETLIGTATADENGAYTVTLNDGVNLVKDEVLAIVAKAPDKSISNTVNITVAAAQTTQPTVMGTVGAGETMIMGTAEAEATVSVKKSGDEIGTATADETGSYMVKFNDGVTLVEADVLLITATAPGKVESNSVSVKVAGALAPTTLPEVEGTVRAGDTIISGTTDADAFVCIKRGETLIGTATADENGAYTVTLNDGVNLVKDEVLAIVAKAPDKSISNTVNITVAAELVEIIEPIETEV
;
A
#
# COMPACT_ATOMS: atom_id res chain seq x y z
N MET A 1 -25.49 14.37 -46.20
CA MET A 1 -24.18 13.75 -45.84
C MET A 1 -23.76 14.45 -44.56
N SER A 2 -23.49 13.85 -43.39
CA SER A 2 -23.01 12.55 -42.91
C SER A 2 -23.67 12.26 -41.54
N ARG A 3 -24.26 11.07 -41.27
CA ARG A 3 -23.68 9.80 -40.74
C ARG A 3 -23.08 9.93 -39.32
N PHE A 4 -23.76 9.40 -38.28
CA PHE A 4 -23.60 8.08 -37.56
C PHE A 4 -22.42 8.08 -36.56
N TYR A 5 -22.43 7.66 -35.28
CA TYR A 5 -23.10 6.62 -34.44
C TYR A 5 -23.34 7.17 -33.00
N SER A 6 -24.44 6.95 -32.26
CA SER A 6 -24.94 5.76 -31.53
C SER A 6 -24.09 5.23 -30.37
N ASN A 7 -24.59 5.38 -29.13
CA ASN A 7 -24.73 4.27 -28.19
C ASN A 7 -25.92 4.47 -27.23
N LYS A 8 -26.64 3.38 -27.00
CA LYS A 8 -27.98 3.27 -26.40
C LYS A 8 -27.90 3.14 -24.88
N PHE A 9 -28.81 3.77 -24.15
CA PHE A 9 -29.65 3.17 -23.09
C PHE A 9 -30.68 4.23 -22.66
N ILE A 10 -31.93 4.12 -23.14
CA ILE A 10 -33.07 4.92 -22.65
C ILE A 10 -34.17 3.93 -22.29
N ALA A 11 -34.50 3.86 -21.01
CA ALA A 11 -35.76 3.32 -20.53
C ALA A 11 -36.86 4.36 -20.80
N SER A 12 -37.90 3.92 -21.49
CA SER A 12 -39.02 4.72 -21.96
C SER A 12 -40.00 5.01 -20.82
N LEU A 13 -40.36 6.28 -20.60
CA LEU A 13 -41.60 6.66 -19.93
C LEU A 13 -42.28 7.75 -20.75
N ALA A 14 -43.34 7.36 -21.47
CA ALA A 14 -44.16 8.25 -22.27
C ALA A 14 -45.17 8.98 -21.38
N ILE A 15 -45.15 10.31 -21.36
CA ILE A 15 -46.24 11.14 -20.83
C ILE A 15 -46.85 11.89 -22.02
N THR A 16 -48.08 11.53 -22.36
CA THR A 16 -48.91 12.21 -23.35
C THR A 16 -49.49 13.47 -22.73
N ALA A 17 -49.19 14.63 -23.32
CA ALA A 17 -49.78 15.91 -22.96
C ALA A 17 -51.23 16.01 -23.45
N LEU A 18 -52.13 16.52 -22.58
CA LEU A 18 -53.42 17.05 -22.99
C LEU A 18 -53.60 18.43 -22.36
N THR A 19 -53.59 19.45 -23.21
CA THR A 19 -53.84 20.86 -22.89
C THR A 19 -55.32 21.10 -22.58
N LEU A 20 -55.66 21.94 -21.60
CA LEU A 20 -56.70 22.95 -21.78
C LEU A 20 -56.62 24.09 -20.73
N THR A 21 -56.94 25.27 -21.23
CA THR A 21 -56.85 26.64 -20.72
C THR A 21 -57.91 27.02 -19.68
N GLY A 22 -57.61 28.00 -18.81
CA GLY A 22 -58.63 28.90 -18.24
C GLY A 22 -58.34 29.35 -16.81
N GLY A 23 -57.87 30.58 -16.63
CA GLY A 23 -57.72 31.21 -15.32
C GLY A 23 -59.05 31.70 -14.73
N LEU A 24 -59.06 31.89 -13.40
CA LEU A 24 -59.70 32.96 -12.62
C LEU A 24 -59.56 32.60 -11.11
N SER A 25 -58.86 33.44 -10.34
CA SER A 25 -59.07 33.55 -8.88
C SER A 25 -60.10 34.67 -8.63
N PRO A 26 -60.94 34.60 -7.59
CA PRO A 26 -60.52 35.11 -6.27
C PRO A 26 -61.06 34.37 -5.02
N VAL A 27 -60.18 34.29 -4.01
CA VAL A 27 -60.32 34.50 -2.55
C VAL A 27 -61.52 33.92 -1.73
N VAL A 28 -61.14 33.38 -0.57
CA VAL A 28 -61.83 33.21 0.75
C VAL A 28 -62.42 31.84 1.06
N ALA A 29 -61.66 31.03 1.82
CA ALA A 29 -62.16 30.34 3.03
C ALA A 29 -60.96 29.84 3.87
N MET A 30 -60.84 30.37 5.09
CA MET A 30 -60.03 29.77 6.16
C MET A 30 -60.87 28.71 6.88
N ALA A 31 -60.17 27.69 7.39
CA ALA A 31 -60.61 26.55 8.22
C ALA A 31 -61.41 25.46 7.47
N SER A 32 -61.10 24.16 7.56
CA SER A 32 -60.64 23.40 8.72
C SER A 32 -60.04 22.06 8.27
N ASP A 33 -59.10 21.55 9.05
CA ASP A 33 -58.59 20.18 9.14
C ASP A 33 -59.16 19.11 8.18
N VAL A 34 -58.36 18.74 7.18
CA VAL A 34 -58.35 17.36 6.66
C VAL A 34 -56.94 16.83 6.80
N GLN A 35 -56.77 16.02 7.84
CA GLN A 35 -55.68 15.07 8.01
C GLN A 35 -55.66 14.11 6.81
N ILE A 36 -54.94 14.46 5.74
CA ILE A 36 -54.49 13.46 4.78
C ILE A 36 -53.18 12.90 5.33
N LYS A 37 -53.31 11.79 6.07
CA LYS A 37 -52.25 10.79 6.22
C LYS A 37 -51.92 10.26 4.82
N SER A 38 -51.09 10.97 4.06
CA SER A 38 -50.37 10.35 2.96
C SER A 38 -49.18 9.64 3.58
N THR A 39 -49.38 8.38 3.96
CA THR A 39 -48.29 7.46 4.21
C THR A 39 -47.55 7.27 2.89
N TYR A 40 -46.58 8.14 2.61
CA TYR A 40 -45.50 7.79 1.70
C TYR A 40 -44.62 6.80 2.45
N ASN A 41 -44.89 5.51 2.22
CA ASN A 41 -43.90 4.48 2.48
C ASN A 41 -42.71 4.77 1.56
N VAL A 42 -41.71 5.50 2.06
CA VAL A 42 -40.38 5.56 1.44
C VAL A 42 -39.70 4.23 1.76
N GLN A 43 -40.00 3.19 0.97
CA GLN A 43 -39.09 2.06 0.85
C GLN A 43 -37.87 2.52 0.02
N SER A 44 -36.70 2.22 0.57
CA SER A 44 -35.33 2.38 0.08
C SER A 44 -34.79 3.82 -0.05
N THR A 45 -34.18 4.32 1.03
CA THR A 45 -32.92 5.05 0.88
C THR A 45 -31.94 4.09 0.21
N GLN A 46 -31.52 4.34 -1.04
CA GLN A 46 -30.48 3.51 -1.66
C GLN A 46 -29.14 3.80 -0.95
N SER A 47 -28.92 3.08 0.14
CA SER A 47 -27.59 2.84 0.69
C SER A 47 -26.83 2.02 -0.36
N LEU A 48 -25.88 2.64 -1.07
CA LEU A 48 -24.94 1.90 -1.88
C LEU A 48 -23.87 1.30 -0.95
N VAL A 49 -23.64 -0.01 -1.10
CA VAL A 49 -22.51 -0.67 -0.47
C VAL A 49 -21.23 -0.06 -1.04
N ASN A 50 -20.38 0.45 -0.17
CA ASN A 50 -19.12 1.06 -0.54
C ASN A 50 -18.08 -0.06 -0.76
N ALA A 51 -17.91 -0.48 -2.01
CA ALA A 51 -17.22 -1.73 -2.35
C ALA A 51 -15.70 -1.52 -2.56
N LEU A 52 -14.90 -2.46 -2.05
CA LEU A 52 -13.46 -2.54 -2.30
C LEU A 52 -13.19 -3.15 -3.68
N THR A 53 -12.40 -2.48 -4.52
CA THR A 53 -12.01 -2.98 -5.85
C THR A 53 -10.57 -3.47 -5.83
N ARG A 54 -10.28 -4.71 -6.20
CA ARG A 54 -8.90 -5.19 -6.36
C ARG A 54 -8.54 -5.31 -7.84
N LEU A 55 -7.39 -4.75 -8.22
CA LEU A 55 -6.81 -4.83 -9.56
C LEU A 55 -5.44 -5.49 -9.44
N GLY A 56 -5.40 -6.82 -9.50
CA GLY A 56 -4.19 -7.62 -9.26
C GLY A 56 -4.25 -8.96 -9.97
N GLY A 57 -3.27 -9.23 -10.83
CA GLY A 57 -3.12 -10.49 -11.55
C GLY A 57 -2.23 -11.49 -10.81
N TYR A 58 -2.02 -12.65 -11.45
CA TYR A 58 -1.06 -13.66 -10.97
C TYR A 58 0.37 -13.10 -10.93
N ASP A 59 0.71 -12.25 -11.91
CA ASP A 59 1.99 -11.57 -12.01
C ASP A 59 1.81 -10.08 -12.40
N ARG A 60 2.93 -9.38 -12.58
CA ARG A 60 2.96 -7.95 -12.94
C ARG A 60 2.30 -7.64 -14.30
N TYR A 61 2.32 -8.59 -15.24
CA TYR A 61 1.67 -8.43 -16.55
C TYR A 61 0.15 -8.51 -16.37
N GLY A 62 -0.32 -9.52 -15.65
CA GLY A 62 -1.72 -9.69 -15.30
C GLY A 62 -2.27 -8.50 -14.52
N THR A 63 -1.51 -7.94 -13.57
CA THR A 63 -1.91 -6.72 -12.86
C THR A 63 -2.03 -5.54 -13.81
N ALA A 64 -1.05 -5.29 -14.68
CA ALA A 64 -1.12 -4.21 -15.68
C ALA A 64 -2.32 -4.37 -16.62
N VAL A 65 -2.65 -5.61 -17.02
CA VAL A 65 -3.83 -5.92 -17.84
C VAL A 65 -5.14 -5.62 -17.08
N GLN A 66 -5.28 -6.01 -15.81
CA GLN A 66 -6.48 -5.69 -15.03
C GLN A 66 -6.66 -4.19 -14.82
N ILE A 67 -5.56 -3.46 -14.62
CA ILE A 67 -5.57 -1.99 -14.53
C ILE A 67 -6.02 -1.38 -15.87
N ALA A 68 -5.52 -1.91 -16.99
CA ALA A 68 -5.89 -1.46 -18.32
C ALA A 68 -7.38 -1.73 -18.61
N ASP A 69 -7.87 -2.92 -18.28
CA ASP A 69 -9.28 -3.31 -18.46
C ASP A 69 -10.23 -2.43 -17.63
N TYR A 70 -9.82 -2.10 -16.40
CA TYR A 70 -10.59 -1.20 -15.55
C TYR A 70 -10.64 0.23 -16.08
N GLY A 71 -9.50 0.76 -16.57
CA GLY A 71 -9.38 2.15 -16.99
C GLY A 71 -9.85 2.44 -18.42
N TRP A 72 -9.88 1.44 -19.31
CA TRP A 72 -10.10 1.62 -20.74
C TRP A 72 -10.93 0.50 -21.36
N GLN A 73 -12.03 0.88 -22.01
CA GLN A 73 -12.79 -0.03 -22.90
C GLN A 73 -12.15 -0.13 -24.29
N SER A 74 -11.38 0.90 -24.67
CA SER A 74 -10.58 0.96 -25.89
C SER A 74 -9.51 2.03 -25.72
N ALA A 75 -8.36 1.87 -26.37
CA ALA A 75 -7.30 2.87 -26.41
C ALA A 75 -6.63 2.85 -27.79
N SER A 76 -6.52 4.01 -28.44
CA SER A 76 -5.82 4.10 -29.74
C SER A 76 -4.30 4.04 -29.58
N THR A 77 -3.81 4.45 -28.41
CA THR A 77 -2.40 4.55 -28.07
C THR A 77 -2.19 3.90 -26.70
N ALA A 78 -1.07 3.21 -26.51
CA ALA A 78 -0.61 2.73 -25.21
C ALA A 78 0.85 3.12 -24.98
N VAL A 79 1.28 3.05 -23.73
CA VAL A 79 2.69 3.16 -23.34
C VAL A 79 3.18 1.76 -22.99
N LEU A 80 4.35 1.38 -23.50
CA LEU A 80 5.01 0.13 -23.19
C LEU A 80 6.27 0.39 -22.37
N ALA A 81 6.23 -0.09 -21.14
CA ALA A 81 7.28 0.04 -20.14
C ALA A 81 8.01 -1.30 -19.93
N PRO A 82 9.25 -1.28 -19.45
CA PRO A 82 9.98 -2.50 -19.13
C PRO A 82 9.39 -3.15 -17.87
N SER A 83 9.40 -4.49 -17.86
CA SER A 83 8.91 -5.28 -16.75
C SER A 83 9.87 -5.32 -15.55
N GLY A 84 11.18 -5.24 -15.77
CA GLY A 84 12.20 -5.45 -14.74
C GLY A 84 12.41 -4.30 -13.75
N ASP A 85 12.59 -4.63 -12.47
CA ASP A 85 12.63 -3.68 -11.35
C ASP A 85 13.77 -2.64 -11.47
N LEU A 86 14.94 -3.04 -11.99
CA LEU A 86 16.09 -2.15 -12.19
C LEU A 86 15.85 -1.04 -13.22
N ASN A 87 14.88 -1.23 -14.13
CA ASN A 87 14.58 -0.31 -15.24
C ASN A 87 13.25 0.43 -15.04
N MET A 88 12.61 0.26 -13.89
CA MET A 88 11.30 0.82 -13.61
C MET A 88 11.28 2.37 -13.62
N VAL A 89 12.44 3.01 -13.45
CA VAL A 89 12.58 4.47 -13.43
C VAL A 89 12.17 5.13 -14.75
N ASP A 90 12.46 4.48 -15.88
CA ASP A 90 12.04 4.92 -17.21
C ASP A 90 10.51 4.98 -17.34
N ALA A 91 9.82 4.07 -16.64
CA ALA A 91 8.38 4.00 -16.63
C ALA A 91 7.74 5.00 -15.66
N LEU A 92 8.41 5.44 -14.60
CA LEU A 92 7.91 6.45 -13.65
C LEU A 92 7.59 7.79 -14.33
N ALA A 93 8.41 8.21 -15.30
CA ALA A 93 8.17 9.41 -16.07
C ALA A 93 6.98 9.27 -17.05
N SER A 94 6.54 8.04 -17.33
CA SER A 94 5.60 7.74 -18.41
C SER A 94 4.12 7.89 -18.04
N SER A 95 3.77 7.96 -16.74
CA SER A 95 2.37 8.08 -16.30
C SER A 95 1.69 9.32 -16.88
N SER A 96 2.42 10.44 -16.94
CA SER A 96 1.92 11.68 -17.54
C SER A 96 1.71 11.58 -19.05
N LEU A 97 2.60 10.87 -19.76
CA LEU A 97 2.45 10.62 -21.19
C LEU A 97 1.27 9.69 -21.46
N ALA A 98 1.17 8.58 -20.73
CA ALA A 98 0.06 7.64 -20.82
C ALA A 98 -1.28 8.35 -20.61
N LYS A 99 -1.36 9.25 -19.62
CA LYS A 99 -2.55 10.07 -19.40
C LYS A 99 -2.79 11.09 -20.51
N ALA A 100 -1.75 11.72 -21.04
CA ALA A 100 -1.85 12.70 -22.12
C ALA A 100 -2.39 12.09 -23.43
N VAL A 101 -2.09 10.81 -23.70
CA VAL A 101 -2.59 10.06 -24.87
C VAL A 101 -3.86 9.26 -24.57
N ASP A 102 -4.41 9.39 -23.36
CA ASP A 102 -5.52 8.60 -22.82
C ASP A 102 -5.35 7.09 -23.02
N GLY A 103 -4.17 6.56 -22.73
CA GLY A 103 -3.81 5.15 -22.90
C GLY A 103 -3.26 4.49 -21.62
N PRO A 104 -3.31 3.15 -21.53
CA PRO A 104 -2.72 2.41 -20.41
C PRO A 104 -1.20 2.34 -20.51
N ILE A 105 -0.56 2.02 -19.38
CA ILE A 105 0.80 1.48 -19.34
C ILE A 105 0.68 -0.05 -19.31
N LEU A 106 1.33 -0.71 -20.25
CA LEU A 106 1.51 -2.17 -20.27
C LEU A 106 3.00 -2.50 -20.22
N LEU A 107 3.31 -3.75 -19.88
CA LEU A 107 4.69 -4.18 -19.62
C LEU A 107 5.21 -5.13 -20.70
N ALA A 108 6.49 -5.01 -21.05
CA ALA A 108 7.20 -5.95 -21.90
C ALA A 108 8.51 -6.40 -21.26
N ASP A 109 8.93 -7.60 -21.63
CA ASP A 109 10.27 -8.09 -21.36
C ASP A 109 11.28 -7.50 -22.35
N LYS A 110 12.56 -7.75 -22.10
CA LYS A 110 13.65 -7.23 -22.93
C LYS A 110 13.49 -7.60 -24.41
N ASP A 111 13.17 -8.87 -24.69
CA ASP A 111 13.19 -9.43 -26.04
C ASP A 111 11.84 -10.03 -26.48
N SER A 112 10.79 -9.84 -25.69
CA SER A 112 9.45 -10.34 -25.98
C SER A 112 8.36 -9.43 -25.46
N VAL A 113 7.22 -9.45 -26.16
CA VAL A 113 5.95 -8.95 -25.62
C VAL A 113 5.23 -10.15 -25.01
N PRO A 114 5.02 -10.20 -23.69
CA PRO A 114 4.24 -11.26 -23.05
C PRO A 114 2.86 -11.42 -23.70
N SER A 115 2.35 -12.66 -23.69
CA SER A 115 1.07 -12.99 -24.34
C SER A 115 -0.07 -12.10 -23.86
N ASP A 116 -0.15 -11.87 -22.56
CA ASP A 116 -1.23 -11.12 -21.92
C ASP A 116 -1.18 -9.65 -22.33
N THR A 117 0.01 -9.05 -22.39
CA THR A 117 0.22 -7.71 -22.94
C THR A 117 -0.23 -7.61 -24.39
N MET A 118 0.18 -8.56 -25.24
CA MET A 118 -0.18 -8.55 -26.66
C MET A 118 -1.69 -8.75 -26.88
N ILE A 119 -2.33 -9.61 -26.08
CA ILE A 119 -3.78 -9.82 -26.09
C ILE A 119 -4.49 -8.52 -25.71
N GLU A 120 -4.07 -7.85 -24.64
CA GLU A 120 -4.70 -6.62 -24.18
C GLU A 120 -4.52 -5.46 -25.17
N LEU A 121 -3.32 -5.30 -25.76
CA LEU A 121 -3.07 -4.34 -26.84
C LEU A 121 -4.04 -4.51 -28.02
N LYS A 122 -4.28 -5.77 -28.42
CA LYS A 122 -5.22 -6.09 -29.51
C LYS A 122 -6.68 -5.86 -29.09
N LYS A 123 -7.05 -6.27 -27.88
CA LYS A 123 -8.39 -6.11 -27.31
C LYS A 123 -8.79 -4.63 -27.23
N LEU A 124 -7.90 -3.78 -26.73
CA LEU A 124 -8.12 -2.33 -26.64
C LEU A 124 -8.10 -1.62 -28.00
N GLY A 125 -7.67 -2.31 -29.07
CA GLY A 125 -7.60 -1.75 -30.41
C GLY A 125 -6.43 -0.79 -30.62
N VAL A 126 -5.34 -0.95 -29.87
CA VAL A 126 -4.16 -0.08 -29.91
C VAL A 126 -3.54 -0.08 -31.32
N LYS A 127 -3.21 1.11 -31.81
CA LYS A 127 -2.58 1.36 -33.11
C LYS A 127 -1.20 1.95 -32.99
N LYS A 128 -0.89 2.60 -31.87
CA LYS A 128 0.40 3.21 -31.59
C LYS A 128 0.87 2.85 -30.19
N VAL A 129 2.15 2.52 -30.04
CA VAL A 129 2.79 2.27 -28.75
C VAL A 129 3.98 3.20 -28.59
N TYR A 130 4.02 3.94 -27.48
CA TYR A 130 5.21 4.65 -27.03
C TYR A 130 6.08 3.73 -26.18
N MET A 131 7.28 3.42 -26.64
CA MET A 131 8.25 2.61 -25.90
C MET A 131 9.14 3.52 -25.08
N VAL A 132 9.04 3.46 -23.76
CA VAL A 132 9.68 4.42 -22.86
C VAL A 132 11.08 4.01 -22.39
N SER A 133 11.71 3.05 -23.06
CA SER A 133 13.10 2.64 -22.77
C SER A 133 13.95 2.45 -24.02
N GLY A 134 15.26 2.53 -23.83
CA GLY A 134 16.25 2.31 -24.89
C GLY A 134 16.29 0.85 -25.35
N THR A 135 16.99 0.58 -26.45
CA THR A 135 17.11 -0.78 -27.04
C THR A 135 17.86 -1.77 -26.15
N ALA A 136 18.67 -1.29 -25.21
CA ALA A 136 19.34 -2.14 -24.22
C ALA A 136 18.34 -2.75 -23.22
N VAL A 137 17.20 -2.11 -22.99
CA VAL A 137 16.20 -2.51 -22.00
C VAL A 137 14.99 -3.16 -22.67
N ILE A 138 14.49 -2.59 -23.77
CA ILE A 138 13.46 -3.20 -24.63
C ILE A 138 13.99 -3.20 -26.05
N SER A 139 14.36 -4.36 -26.57
CA SER A 139 15.14 -4.49 -27.80
C SER A 139 14.35 -4.13 -29.06
N ALA A 140 15.06 -4.09 -30.19
CA ALA A 140 14.45 -3.91 -31.50
C ALA A 140 13.55 -5.10 -31.90
N LYS A 141 13.72 -6.26 -31.24
CA LYS A 141 12.85 -7.43 -31.48
C LYS A 141 11.42 -7.15 -31.03
N VAL A 142 11.23 -6.58 -29.84
CA VAL A 142 9.90 -6.18 -29.34
C VAL A 142 9.22 -5.19 -30.29
N GLU A 143 9.98 -4.25 -30.83
CA GLU A 143 9.50 -3.28 -31.82
C GLU A 143 9.08 -3.95 -33.14
N SER A 144 9.83 -4.97 -33.57
CA SER A 144 9.49 -5.78 -34.73
C SER A 144 8.23 -6.62 -34.49
N ASP A 145 8.09 -7.22 -33.30
CA ASP A 145 6.92 -8.03 -32.89
C ASP A 145 5.63 -7.18 -32.88
N LEU A 146 5.71 -5.94 -32.36
CA LEU A 146 4.59 -4.98 -32.38
C LEU A 146 4.24 -4.53 -33.79
N SER A 147 5.26 -4.25 -34.61
CA SER A 147 5.07 -3.86 -36.02
C SER A 147 4.41 -4.98 -36.83
N ALA A 148 4.82 -6.23 -36.61
CA ALA A 148 4.20 -7.41 -37.22
C ALA A 148 2.73 -7.59 -36.78
N ALA A 149 2.37 -7.15 -35.57
CA ALA A 149 1.00 -7.08 -35.09
C ALA A 149 0.20 -5.89 -35.65
N GLY A 150 0.80 -5.05 -36.50
CA GLY A 150 0.16 -3.87 -37.10
C GLY A 150 0.08 -2.67 -36.16
N ILE A 151 0.96 -2.61 -35.15
CA ILE A 151 1.03 -1.53 -34.16
C ILE A 151 2.27 -0.68 -34.46
N GLN A 152 2.07 0.63 -34.64
CA GLN A 152 3.17 1.58 -34.84
C GLN A 152 3.92 1.81 -33.53
N THR A 153 5.24 1.80 -33.56
CA THR A 153 6.08 2.11 -32.40
C THR A 153 6.67 3.52 -32.49
N VAL A 154 6.81 4.18 -31.33
CA VAL A 154 7.62 5.39 -31.15
C VAL A 154 8.49 5.19 -29.92
N ARG A 155 9.81 5.18 -30.11
CA ARG A 155 10.76 5.00 -29.03
C ARG A 155 11.15 6.36 -28.43
N LEU A 156 11.02 6.47 -27.11
CA LEU A 156 11.38 7.66 -26.34
C LEU A 156 12.59 7.44 -25.42
N GLY A 157 13.09 6.21 -25.31
CA GLY A 157 14.28 5.90 -24.53
C GLY A 157 15.52 6.64 -25.02
N GLY A 158 16.23 7.28 -24.09
CA GLY A 158 17.52 7.95 -24.31
C GLY A 158 18.72 7.05 -23.97
N TYR A 159 19.90 7.67 -23.93
CA TYR A 159 21.15 7.05 -23.47
C TYR A 159 21.08 6.61 -22.00
N ASP A 160 20.41 7.43 -21.17
CA ASP A 160 20.17 7.19 -19.76
C ASP A 160 18.74 7.58 -19.35
N ARG A 161 18.41 7.36 -18.08
CA ARG A 161 17.09 7.68 -17.50
C ARG A 161 16.75 9.18 -17.55
N TYR A 162 17.75 10.05 -17.50
CA TYR A 162 17.56 11.50 -17.53
C TYR A 162 17.11 11.95 -18.92
N GLU A 163 17.80 11.47 -19.95
CA GLU A 163 17.44 11.74 -21.34
C GLU A 163 16.09 11.11 -21.70
N THR A 164 15.81 9.88 -21.23
CA THR A 164 14.49 9.26 -21.38
C THR A 164 13.37 10.14 -20.79
N ALA A 165 13.53 10.62 -19.55
CA ALA A 165 12.54 11.50 -18.91
C ALA A 165 12.34 12.82 -19.70
N VAL A 166 13.43 13.40 -20.22
CA VAL A 166 13.37 14.61 -21.07
C VAL A 166 12.68 14.34 -22.41
N ASN A 167 12.93 13.19 -23.05
CA ASN A 167 12.26 12.81 -24.30
C ASN A 167 10.76 12.61 -24.09
N ILE A 168 10.36 11.99 -22.98
CA ILE A 168 8.96 11.88 -22.57
C ILE A 168 8.35 13.28 -22.35
N ALA A 169 9.06 14.18 -21.65
CA ALA A 169 8.61 15.54 -21.42
C ALA A 169 8.42 16.34 -22.71
N LYS A 170 9.35 16.22 -23.66
CA LYS A 170 9.24 16.82 -25.01
C LYS A 170 8.03 16.29 -25.75
N GLU A 171 7.79 14.98 -25.73
CA GLU A 171 6.62 14.38 -26.37
C GLU A 171 5.32 14.91 -25.75
N ILE A 172 5.22 14.98 -24.41
CA ILE A 172 4.07 15.57 -23.71
C ILE A 172 3.86 17.02 -24.16
N GLN A 173 4.94 17.80 -24.34
CA GLN A 173 4.85 19.19 -24.76
C GLN A 173 4.29 19.37 -26.17
N THR A 174 4.46 18.37 -27.06
CA THR A 174 3.80 18.35 -28.38
C THR A 174 2.29 18.11 -28.29
N ILE A 175 1.82 17.46 -27.22
CA ILE A 175 0.42 17.12 -26.98
C ILE A 175 -0.28 18.27 -26.24
N LYS A 176 0.34 18.80 -25.18
CA LYS A 176 -0.21 19.86 -24.32
C LYS A 176 0.90 20.72 -23.72
N PRO A 177 0.80 22.07 -23.78
CA PRO A 177 1.77 22.94 -23.13
C PRO A 177 1.65 22.87 -21.60
N PHE A 178 2.79 22.97 -20.92
CA PHE A 178 2.91 23.06 -19.46
C PHE A 178 4.03 24.04 -19.08
N GLN A 179 3.94 24.60 -17.87
CA GLN A 179 4.96 25.47 -17.27
C GLN A 179 5.37 25.00 -15.86
N GLU A 180 4.73 23.93 -15.37
CA GLU A 180 5.06 23.29 -14.11
C GLU A 180 5.68 21.92 -14.40
N ILE A 181 6.61 21.49 -13.56
CA ILE A 181 7.25 20.17 -13.63
C ILE A 181 7.34 19.53 -12.26
N VAL A 182 7.57 18.23 -12.26
CA VAL A 182 7.98 17.47 -11.09
C VAL A 182 9.44 17.05 -11.26
N VAL A 183 10.22 17.11 -10.19
CA VAL A 183 11.60 16.63 -10.12
C VAL A 183 11.72 15.64 -8.97
N THR A 184 12.36 14.51 -9.21
CA THR A 184 12.62 13.47 -8.20
C THR A 184 14.01 12.86 -8.42
N ASN A 185 14.56 12.21 -7.39
CA ASN A 185 15.84 11.53 -7.52
C ASN A 185 15.71 10.31 -8.45
N ALA A 186 16.68 10.14 -9.35
CA ALA A 186 16.71 9.08 -10.36
C ALA A 186 16.73 7.65 -9.78
N PHE A 187 17.06 7.48 -8.51
CA PHE A 187 17.21 6.20 -7.83
C PHE A 187 16.24 6.02 -6.66
N ALA A 188 15.45 7.05 -6.31
CA ALA A 188 14.42 7.00 -5.28
C ALA A 188 13.03 6.74 -5.89
N ASN A 189 12.82 5.52 -6.38
CA ASN A 189 11.64 5.17 -7.19
C ASN A 189 10.30 5.48 -6.50
N VAL A 190 10.23 5.34 -5.18
CA VAL A 190 8.98 5.50 -4.43
C VAL A 190 8.53 6.97 -4.32
N ASP A 191 9.47 7.90 -4.30
CA ASP A 191 9.18 9.33 -4.31
C ASP A 191 8.52 9.72 -5.64
N ALA A 192 8.99 9.16 -6.76
CA ALA A 192 8.36 9.35 -8.06
C ALA A 192 6.95 8.73 -8.14
N ILE A 193 6.72 7.56 -7.55
CA ILE A 193 5.39 6.90 -7.52
C ILE A 193 4.39 7.74 -6.74
N SER A 194 4.84 8.33 -5.62
CA SER A 194 4.00 9.13 -4.74
C SER A 194 3.28 10.27 -5.48
N ILE A 195 3.93 10.85 -6.49
CA ILE A 195 3.43 11.98 -7.27
C ILE A 195 2.88 11.60 -8.65
N ALA A 196 3.16 10.40 -9.16
CA ALA A 196 2.86 10.02 -10.55
C ALA A 196 1.39 10.22 -10.96
N PRO A 197 0.36 9.83 -10.17
CA PRO A 197 -1.03 10.10 -10.52
C PRO A 197 -1.36 11.59 -10.57
N ILE A 198 -0.77 12.39 -9.68
CA ILE A 198 -0.99 13.84 -9.60
C ILE A 198 -0.31 14.55 -10.77
N ALA A 199 0.94 14.18 -11.09
CA ALA A 199 1.66 14.67 -12.26
C ALA A 199 0.86 14.39 -13.54
N ALA A 200 0.35 13.17 -13.66
CA ALA A 200 -0.51 12.76 -14.77
C ALA A 200 -1.83 13.53 -14.82
N ALA A 201 -2.51 13.74 -13.69
CA ALA A 201 -3.75 14.51 -13.60
C ALA A 201 -3.55 15.99 -13.98
N LYS A 202 -2.42 16.59 -13.58
CA LYS A 202 -2.04 17.96 -13.98
C LYS A 202 -1.55 18.03 -15.43
N GLY A 203 -1.11 16.90 -15.99
CA GLY A 203 -0.53 16.82 -17.34
C GLY A 203 0.86 17.44 -17.40
N ILE A 204 1.66 17.23 -16.35
CA ILE A 204 3.02 17.76 -16.21
C ILE A 204 4.04 16.60 -16.16
N PRO A 205 5.24 16.74 -16.72
CA PRO A 205 6.23 15.66 -16.74
C PRO A 205 6.91 15.47 -15.38
N VAL A 206 7.40 14.26 -15.15
CA VAL A 206 8.34 13.94 -14.07
C VAL A 206 9.74 13.85 -14.67
N LEU A 207 10.63 14.73 -14.22
CA LEU A 207 12.05 14.75 -14.57
C LEU A 207 12.87 14.15 -13.43
N LEU A 208 14.04 13.62 -13.77
CA LEU A 208 14.92 12.93 -12.84
C LEU A 208 16.19 13.73 -12.60
N VAL A 209 16.70 13.74 -11.38
CA VAL A 209 17.98 14.38 -11.01
C VAL A 209 18.82 13.46 -10.13
N ASP A 210 20.10 13.77 -10.00
CA ASP A 210 20.95 13.18 -8.96
C ASP A 210 20.75 13.92 -7.63
N LYS A 211 21.28 13.36 -6.54
CA LYS A 211 21.17 13.95 -5.21
C LYS A 211 21.72 15.38 -5.15
N ASP A 212 22.89 15.60 -5.74
CA ASP A 212 23.69 16.81 -5.57
C ASP A 212 23.94 17.54 -6.91
N SER A 213 23.26 17.15 -7.99
CA SER A 213 23.39 17.81 -9.30
C SER A 213 22.17 17.65 -10.19
N VAL A 214 21.86 18.69 -10.97
CA VAL A 214 20.90 18.63 -12.09
C VAL A 214 21.64 18.21 -13.37
N PRO A 215 21.34 17.05 -13.98
CA PRO A 215 21.99 16.62 -15.22
C PRO A 215 21.77 17.62 -16.37
N THR A 216 22.77 17.77 -17.25
CA THR A 216 22.74 18.77 -18.35
C THR A 216 21.50 18.65 -19.23
N ALA A 217 21.09 17.42 -19.58
CA ALA A 217 19.89 17.21 -20.39
C ALA A 217 18.62 17.79 -19.75
N VAL A 218 18.55 17.75 -18.42
CA VAL A 218 17.40 18.22 -17.63
C VAL A 218 17.46 19.74 -17.48
N SER A 219 18.62 20.31 -17.14
CA SER A 219 18.77 21.77 -17.02
C SER A 219 18.57 22.48 -18.37
N ASP A 220 19.10 21.95 -19.47
CA ASP A 220 18.88 22.46 -20.82
C ASP A 220 17.38 22.46 -21.20
N PHE A 221 16.66 21.39 -20.85
CA PHE A 221 15.23 21.29 -21.07
C PHE A 221 14.45 22.33 -20.25
N ILE A 222 14.74 22.46 -18.95
CA ILE A 222 14.09 23.43 -18.06
C ILE A 222 14.27 24.87 -18.58
N ASN A 223 15.51 25.22 -18.95
CA ASN A 223 15.87 26.55 -19.43
C ASN A 223 15.21 26.91 -20.77
N SER A 224 14.97 25.93 -21.64
CA SER A 224 14.38 26.14 -22.96
C SER A 224 12.85 26.01 -23.00
N SER A 225 12.22 25.47 -21.94
CA SER A 225 10.79 25.09 -21.93
C SER A 225 9.86 26.06 -21.21
N GLY A 226 10.38 27.19 -20.69
CA GLY A 226 9.57 28.21 -20.02
C GLY A 226 8.98 27.75 -18.67
N ILE A 227 9.67 26.86 -17.97
CA ILE A 227 9.23 26.33 -16.69
C ILE A 227 9.32 27.42 -15.62
N ASN A 228 8.25 27.59 -14.84
CA ASN A 228 8.17 28.62 -13.80
C ASN A 228 7.78 28.08 -12.41
N LYS A 229 7.56 26.78 -12.27
CA LYS A 229 7.30 26.12 -10.98
C LYS A 229 7.80 24.67 -11.01
N THR A 230 8.42 24.27 -9.92
CA THR A 230 8.96 22.92 -9.76
C THR A 230 8.46 22.29 -8.47
N TYR A 231 7.96 21.07 -8.54
CA TYR A 231 7.70 20.24 -7.36
C TYR A 231 8.86 19.26 -7.18
N VAL A 232 9.63 19.42 -6.11
CA VAL A 232 10.75 18.54 -5.76
C VAL A 232 10.24 17.47 -4.81
N ILE A 233 10.22 16.21 -5.23
CA ILE A 233 9.70 15.11 -4.42
C ILE A 233 10.86 14.36 -3.77
N GLY A 234 10.76 14.16 -2.47
CA GLY A 234 11.79 13.55 -1.63
C GLY A 234 12.52 14.56 -0.74
N GLY A 235 13.01 14.05 0.39
CA GLY A 235 13.77 14.82 1.38
C GLY A 235 15.16 15.24 0.90
N THR A 236 15.87 16.02 1.72
CA THR A 236 17.23 16.51 1.43
C THR A 236 18.27 15.38 1.30
N ALA A 237 17.97 14.21 1.87
CA ALA A 237 18.77 12.99 1.72
C ALA A 237 18.86 12.50 0.27
N VAL A 238 17.81 12.70 -0.53
CA VAL A 238 17.73 12.20 -1.92
C VAL A 238 17.76 13.32 -2.97
N VAL A 239 17.33 14.54 -2.64
CA VAL A 239 17.53 15.73 -3.49
C VAL A 239 17.98 16.87 -2.58
N SER A 240 19.24 17.26 -2.65
CA SER A 240 19.83 18.31 -1.82
C SER A 240 19.15 19.67 -1.98
N ASP A 241 19.39 20.59 -1.04
CA ASP A 241 18.90 21.97 -1.16
C ASP A 241 19.63 22.74 -2.26
N SER A 242 20.90 22.42 -2.55
CA SER A 242 21.59 23.00 -3.72
C SER A 242 20.88 22.68 -5.03
N VAL A 243 20.43 21.44 -5.23
CA VAL A 243 19.64 21.07 -6.41
C VAL A 243 18.29 21.80 -6.42
N LYS A 244 17.61 21.90 -5.27
CA LYS A 244 16.33 22.63 -5.16
C LYS A 244 16.48 24.10 -5.53
N ASP A 245 17.55 24.75 -5.08
CA ASP A 245 17.80 26.18 -5.29
C ASP A 245 18.16 26.52 -6.74
N GLU A 246 18.63 25.54 -7.52
CA GLU A 246 18.84 25.68 -8.97
C GLU A 246 17.53 25.63 -9.78
N LEU A 247 16.43 25.13 -9.20
CA LEU A 247 15.17 24.88 -9.90
C LEU A 247 14.20 26.08 -9.77
N PRO A 248 13.42 26.39 -10.83
CA PRO A 248 12.54 27.55 -10.83
C PRO A 248 11.37 27.38 -9.86
N ASN A 249 11.24 28.31 -8.90
CA ASN A 249 10.20 28.37 -7.87
C ASN A 249 9.88 26.99 -7.27
N ALA A 250 10.91 26.34 -6.70
CA ALA A 250 10.84 24.97 -6.25
C ALA A 250 10.15 24.80 -4.88
N LEU A 251 9.07 24.01 -4.85
CA LEU A 251 8.40 23.53 -3.64
C LEU A 251 8.82 22.09 -3.37
N ARG A 252 9.35 21.81 -2.17
CA ARG A 252 9.74 20.46 -1.76
C ARG A 252 8.57 19.75 -1.06
N LEU A 253 8.31 18.51 -1.45
CA LEU A 253 7.38 17.59 -0.79
C LEU A 253 8.15 16.30 -0.46
N GLY A 254 8.55 16.13 0.80
CA GLY A 254 9.36 15.00 1.22
C GLY A 254 9.27 14.76 2.71
N GLY A 255 9.27 13.49 3.09
CA GLY A 255 9.18 13.04 4.48
C GLY A 255 10.45 12.36 4.99
N ASN A 256 10.38 11.80 6.20
CA ASN A 256 11.49 11.03 6.78
C ASN A 256 11.67 9.70 6.04
N ASP A 257 10.58 9.13 5.55
CA ASP A 257 10.57 7.97 4.69
C ASP A 257 9.63 8.15 3.49
N ARG A 258 9.53 7.09 2.69
CA ARG A 258 8.71 7.04 1.47
C ARG A 258 7.20 7.22 1.72
N PHE A 259 6.71 6.77 2.87
CA PHE A 259 5.30 6.85 3.23
C PHE A 259 4.97 8.26 3.70
N ASP A 260 5.88 8.88 4.44
CA ASP A 260 5.81 10.29 4.79
C ASP A 260 5.87 11.16 3.53
N THR A 261 6.77 10.89 2.57
CA THR A 261 6.78 11.60 1.28
C THR A 261 5.44 11.45 0.55
N ASN A 262 4.86 10.25 0.48
CA ASN A 262 3.53 10.05 -0.09
C ASN A 262 2.46 10.87 0.66
N THR A 263 2.54 10.93 1.99
CA THR A 263 1.63 11.71 2.82
C THR A 263 1.75 13.21 2.55
N GLU A 264 2.96 13.76 2.42
CA GLU A 264 3.17 15.18 2.07
C GLU A 264 2.64 15.52 0.67
N VAL A 265 2.81 14.60 -0.29
CA VAL A 265 2.20 14.74 -1.62
C VAL A 265 0.67 14.73 -1.54
N LEU A 266 0.08 13.82 -0.78
CA LEU A 266 -1.39 13.77 -0.61
C LEU A 266 -1.93 15.03 0.10
N LYS A 267 -1.20 15.60 1.07
CA LYS A 267 -1.56 16.85 1.75
C LYS A 267 -1.59 18.04 0.79
N GLU A 268 -0.53 18.28 0.04
CA GLU A 268 -0.42 19.40 -0.91
C GLU A 268 -1.54 19.34 -1.97
N PHE A 269 -1.83 18.14 -2.48
CA PHE A 269 -2.78 17.97 -3.58
C PHE A 269 -4.16 17.49 -3.14
N LYS A 270 -4.49 17.60 -1.84
CA LYS A 270 -5.78 17.16 -1.27
C LYS A 270 -6.99 17.66 -2.06
N ASN A 271 -7.00 18.94 -2.44
CA ASN A 271 -8.11 19.54 -3.19
C ASN A 271 -8.24 18.99 -4.62
N LEU A 272 -7.13 18.57 -5.25
CA LEU A 272 -7.14 17.97 -6.59
C LEU A 272 -7.78 16.58 -6.57
N ILE A 273 -7.54 15.83 -5.48
CA ILE A 273 -7.99 14.44 -5.30
C ILE A 273 -9.31 14.33 -4.53
N ALA A 274 -9.85 15.45 -4.04
CA ALA A 274 -11.11 15.50 -3.31
C ALA A 274 -12.28 14.94 -4.14
N GLY A 275 -13.09 14.08 -3.52
CA GLY A 275 -14.18 13.36 -4.18
C GLY A 275 -13.73 12.22 -5.13
N GLY A 276 -12.42 12.01 -5.27
CA GLY A 276 -11.83 10.93 -6.05
C GLY A 276 -11.76 9.59 -5.31
N LYS A 277 -11.32 8.54 -6.03
CA LYS A 277 -11.06 7.21 -5.44
C LYS A 277 -9.63 7.10 -4.92
N MET A 278 -9.44 6.53 -3.73
CA MET A 278 -8.10 6.21 -3.23
C MET A 278 -7.73 4.79 -3.64
N PHE A 279 -6.53 4.61 -4.18
CA PHE A 279 -5.97 3.31 -4.52
C PHE A 279 -4.79 3.01 -3.62
N PHE A 280 -4.84 1.89 -2.91
CA PHE A 280 -3.78 1.42 -2.04
C PHE A 280 -2.83 0.54 -2.84
N ALA A 281 -1.54 0.80 -2.72
CA ALA A 281 -0.52 0.05 -3.44
C ALA A 281 0.71 -0.14 -2.57
N ASN A 282 1.53 -1.14 -2.91
CA ASN A 282 2.72 -1.45 -2.12
C ASN A 282 3.73 -0.30 -2.20
N GLY A 283 4.20 0.14 -1.02
CA GLY A 283 5.28 1.13 -0.89
C GLY A 283 6.68 0.53 -0.77
N ASN A 284 6.83 -0.79 -0.63
CA ASN A 284 8.12 -1.46 -0.45
C ASN A 284 8.82 -1.78 -1.79
N ASP A 285 10.15 -1.80 -1.79
CA ASP A 285 10.99 -1.81 -3.01
C ASP A 285 10.86 -3.04 -3.90
N THR A 286 10.25 -4.12 -3.43
CA THR A 286 10.19 -5.41 -4.14
C THR A 286 8.95 -5.60 -5.00
N SER A 287 8.00 -4.65 -5.06
CA SER A 287 6.75 -4.79 -5.85
C SER A 287 6.09 -3.46 -6.24
N LEU A 288 6.90 -2.47 -6.65
CA LEU A 288 6.41 -1.11 -6.97
C LEU A 288 5.74 -0.96 -8.36
N ILE A 289 5.86 -1.99 -9.21
CA ILE A 289 5.40 -1.97 -10.61
C ILE A 289 3.87 -1.81 -10.73
N ASP A 290 3.12 -2.34 -9.76
CA ASP A 290 1.65 -2.28 -9.73
C ASP A 290 1.16 -0.83 -9.54
N SER A 291 1.79 -0.09 -8.62
CA SER A 291 1.54 1.33 -8.36
C SER A 291 1.78 2.18 -9.60
N LEU A 292 2.87 1.87 -10.32
CA LEU A 292 3.27 2.57 -11.53
C LEU A 292 2.28 2.35 -12.68
N ALA A 293 1.92 1.09 -12.97
CA ALA A 293 0.95 0.77 -14.01
C ALA A 293 -0.43 1.41 -13.72
N GLY A 294 -0.78 1.50 -12.42
CA GLY A 294 -2.01 2.12 -11.93
C GLY A 294 -2.08 3.63 -12.10
N ALA A 295 -0.95 4.35 -12.03
CA ALA A 295 -0.93 5.81 -11.98
C ALA A 295 -1.77 6.55 -13.05
N PRO A 296 -1.68 6.24 -14.37
CA PRO A 296 -2.52 6.89 -15.38
C PRO A 296 -4.02 6.57 -15.23
N MET A 297 -4.37 5.35 -14.79
CA MET A 297 -5.74 4.96 -14.51
C MET A 297 -6.28 5.72 -13.29
N VAL A 298 -5.50 5.79 -12.22
CA VAL A 298 -5.83 6.54 -11.00
C VAL A 298 -6.05 8.02 -11.32
N ALA A 299 -5.17 8.62 -12.13
CA ALA A 299 -5.33 9.99 -12.61
C ALA A 299 -6.62 10.17 -13.44
N LYS A 300 -7.00 9.17 -14.26
CA LYS A 300 -8.22 9.19 -15.07
C LYS A 300 -9.49 9.20 -14.21
N VAL A 301 -9.49 8.51 -13.08
CA VAL A 301 -10.61 8.48 -12.12
C VAL A 301 -10.51 9.55 -11.04
N ARG A 302 -9.66 10.57 -11.23
CA ARG A 302 -9.39 11.67 -10.29
C ARG A 302 -8.96 11.19 -8.91
N GLY A 303 -8.33 10.03 -8.85
CA GLY A 303 -7.91 9.39 -7.61
C GLY A 303 -6.50 9.76 -7.17
N ALA A 304 -6.07 9.12 -6.08
CA ALA A 304 -4.69 9.18 -5.60
C ALA A 304 -4.19 7.77 -5.22
N ILE A 305 -2.87 7.59 -5.28
CA ILE A 305 -2.22 6.37 -4.77
C ILE A 305 -1.77 6.63 -3.34
N VAL A 306 -2.22 5.75 -2.44
CA VAL A 306 -1.75 5.63 -1.06
C VAL A 306 -0.74 4.51 -1.01
N LEU A 307 0.49 4.82 -0.60
CA LEU A 307 1.51 3.80 -0.38
C LEU A 307 1.31 3.17 0.99
N ALA A 308 1.26 1.84 1.02
CA ALA A 308 1.01 1.07 2.22
C ALA A 308 1.97 -0.10 2.35
N ASN A 309 2.06 -0.65 3.56
CA ASN A 309 2.66 -1.95 3.80
C ASN A 309 1.66 -3.05 3.41
N LYS A 310 2.13 -4.31 3.33
CA LYS A 310 1.29 -5.45 2.93
C LYS A 310 0.00 -5.54 3.75
N GLU A 311 0.05 -5.26 5.05
CA GLU A 311 -1.06 -5.50 5.97
C GLU A 311 -1.58 -4.25 6.68
N SER A 312 -0.95 -3.10 6.46
CA SER A 312 -1.26 -1.87 7.19
C SER A 312 -0.94 -0.60 6.40
N VAL A 313 -1.72 0.44 6.67
CA VAL A 313 -1.39 1.81 6.27
C VAL A 313 -0.53 2.43 7.37
N PRO A 314 0.63 3.03 7.05
CA PRO A 314 1.48 3.73 8.01
C PRO A 314 0.70 4.78 8.81
N ASP A 315 0.99 4.92 10.10
CA ASP A 315 0.19 5.73 11.02
C ASP A 315 0.04 7.20 10.59
N GLY A 316 1.11 7.80 10.06
CA GLY A 316 1.06 9.17 9.53
C GLY A 316 0.09 9.31 8.35
N THR A 317 0.11 8.36 7.42
CA THR A 317 -0.79 8.31 6.26
C THR A 317 -2.23 7.99 6.68
N LYS A 318 -2.40 7.04 7.60
CA LYS A 318 -3.68 6.67 8.20
C LYS A 318 -4.32 7.86 8.90
N GLY A 319 -3.57 8.55 9.75
CA GLY A 319 -4.03 9.75 10.45
C GLY A 319 -4.44 10.86 9.48
N PHE A 320 -3.69 11.06 8.39
CA PHE A 320 -4.10 11.98 7.33
C PHE A 320 -5.43 11.56 6.69
N ILE A 321 -5.56 10.31 6.22
CA ILE A 321 -6.79 9.82 5.57
C ILE A 321 -8.00 9.97 6.50
N GLU A 322 -7.90 9.49 7.75
CA GLU A 322 -9.01 9.52 8.70
C GLU A 322 -9.49 10.93 9.06
N THR A 323 -8.65 11.96 8.87
CA THR A 323 -8.97 13.35 9.21
C THR A 323 -9.27 14.21 7.99
N ASN A 324 -8.97 13.73 6.78
CA ASN A 324 -9.01 14.55 5.57
C ASN A 324 -9.74 13.93 4.37
N ILE A 325 -9.96 12.62 4.35
CA ILE A 325 -10.44 11.92 3.16
C ILE A 325 -11.54 10.93 3.54
N ALA A 326 -12.73 11.12 2.98
CA ALA A 326 -13.74 10.07 2.97
C ALA A 326 -13.43 9.08 1.85
N LEU A 327 -13.10 7.84 2.21
CA LEU A 327 -12.89 6.78 1.23
C LEU A 327 -14.19 6.47 0.50
N LYS A 328 -14.16 6.52 -0.83
CA LYS A 328 -15.27 6.17 -1.72
C LYS A 328 -14.84 5.10 -2.72
N ASN A 329 -15.37 3.89 -2.55
CA ASN A 329 -15.07 2.69 -3.33
C ASN A 329 -13.56 2.52 -3.55
N PRO A 330 -12.77 2.40 -2.47
CA PRO A 330 -11.32 2.35 -2.54
C PRO A 330 -10.88 1.17 -3.41
N GLY A 331 -9.71 1.32 -4.03
CA GLY A 331 -9.08 0.30 -4.83
C GLY A 331 -7.81 -0.25 -4.20
N ILE A 332 -7.40 -1.44 -4.59
CA ILE A 332 -6.06 -1.99 -4.33
C ILE A 332 -5.40 -2.28 -5.67
N LEU A 333 -4.16 -1.83 -5.83
CA LEU A 333 -3.30 -2.15 -6.97
C LEU A 333 -2.36 -3.27 -6.54
N GLY A 334 -2.50 -4.44 -7.17
CA GLY A 334 -1.74 -5.64 -6.87
C GLY A 334 -2.57 -6.75 -6.21
N GLY A 335 -2.01 -7.97 -6.26
CA GLY A 335 -2.60 -9.16 -5.64
C GLY A 335 -2.54 -9.14 -4.10
N THR A 336 -3.21 -10.09 -3.46
CA THR A 336 -3.23 -10.22 -1.99
C THR A 336 -1.85 -10.54 -1.39
N ALA A 337 -0.95 -11.13 -2.18
CA ALA A 337 0.43 -11.38 -1.80
C ALA A 337 1.24 -10.09 -1.52
N VAL A 338 0.90 -8.99 -2.20
CA VAL A 338 1.62 -7.70 -2.08
C VAL A 338 0.88 -6.69 -1.20
N ILE A 339 -0.47 -6.68 -1.23
CA ILE A 339 -1.32 -5.87 -0.34
C ILE A 339 -2.56 -6.69 0.02
N SER A 340 -2.72 -7.04 1.30
CA SER A 340 -3.90 -7.73 1.83
C SER A 340 -5.08 -6.78 2.01
N ASP A 341 -6.29 -7.35 2.15
CA ASP A 341 -7.49 -6.56 2.45
C ASP A 341 -7.44 -5.91 3.86
N SER A 342 -6.65 -6.48 4.78
CA SER A 342 -6.48 -5.93 6.14
C SER A 342 -5.94 -4.50 6.12
N THR A 343 -5.15 -4.15 5.10
CA THR A 343 -4.62 -2.80 4.88
C THR A 343 -5.74 -1.77 4.85
N VAL A 344 -6.81 -2.02 4.07
CA VAL A 344 -7.95 -1.10 3.96
C VAL A 344 -8.92 -1.28 5.13
N HIS A 345 -9.05 -2.50 5.66
CA HIS A 345 -9.87 -2.75 6.86
C HIS A 345 -9.38 -1.97 8.08
N SER A 346 -8.07 -1.71 8.18
CA SER A 346 -7.49 -0.90 9.25
C SER A 346 -8.00 0.55 9.31
N LEU A 347 -8.69 1.02 8.25
CA LEU A 347 -9.30 2.35 8.13
C LEU A 347 -10.82 2.36 8.40
N GLY A 348 -11.35 1.28 8.99
CA GLY A 348 -12.78 1.16 9.31
C GLY A 348 -13.65 0.81 8.10
N TYR A 349 -13.04 0.37 6.99
CA TYR A 349 -13.75 -0.20 5.85
C TYR A 349 -14.01 -1.68 6.09
N LYS A 350 -15.27 -2.09 6.18
CA LYS A 350 -15.67 -3.52 6.18
C LYS A 350 -16.79 -3.69 5.16
N GLN A 351 -16.83 -4.84 4.48
CA GLN A 351 -17.96 -5.20 3.63
C GLN A 351 -19.21 -5.39 4.54
N PRO A 352 -20.37 -4.82 4.20
CA PRO A 352 -21.57 -4.99 5.02
C PRO A 352 -22.04 -6.44 5.05
N GLY A 353 -22.11 -7.02 6.24
CA GLY A 353 -22.85 -8.26 6.46
C GLY A 353 -24.36 -8.03 6.37
N GLN A 354 -25.10 -9.06 5.96
CA GLN A 354 -26.57 -9.07 5.93
C GLN A 354 -27.12 -9.15 7.38
N SER A 355 -27.01 -8.06 8.14
CA SER A 355 -27.49 -7.93 9.52
C SER A 355 -28.38 -6.70 9.70
N ASN A 356 -29.20 -6.71 10.76
CA ASN A 356 -30.01 -5.55 11.16
C ASN A 356 -29.16 -4.37 11.71
N ASN A 357 -27.87 -4.61 11.98
CA ASN A 357 -26.86 -3.57 12.18
C ASN A 357 -26.15 -3.33 10.84
N LEU A 358 -25.99 -2.06 10.46
CA LEU A 358 -25.20 -1.70 9.28
C LEU A 358 -23.72 -1.76 9.69
N ASP A 359 -23.07 -2.88 9.37
CA ASP A 359 -21.63 -3.03 9.52
C ASP A 359 -20.94 -2.46 8.29
N GLY A 360 -19.83 -1.74 8.47
CA GLY A 360 -19.02 -1.21 7.37
C GLY A 360 -19.26 0.26 7.01
N ALA A 361 -18.73 0.67 5.85
CA ALA A 361 -18.78 2.06 5.39
C ALA A 361 -20.06 2.34 4.59
N LEU A 362 -20.84 3.33 5.04
CA LEU A 362 -22.14 3.72 4.46
C LEU A 362 -22.02 5.06 3.71
N GLU A 363 -22.55 5.16 2.50
CA GLU A 363 -22.67 6.45 1.77
C GLU A 363 -24.14 6.91 1.71
N LEU A 364 -24.41 8.11 2.22
CA LEU A 364 -25.70 8.81 2.16
C LEU A 364 -25.65 9.89 1.08
N ASN A 365 -26.13 9.57 -0.12
CA ASN A 365 -26.00 10.41 -1.32
C ASN A 365 -27.34 10.92 -1.87
N THR A 366 -28.40 10.88 -1.05
CA THR A 366 -29.75 11.34 -1.44
C THR A 366 -30.02 12.73 -0.86
N LEU A 367 -30.37 13.67 -1.75
CA LEU A 367 -30.69 15.05 -1.38
C LEU A 367 -31.86 15.12 -0.36
N ASN A 368 -31.73 15.95 0.67
CA ASN A 368 -32.73 16.17 1.72
C ASN A 368 -33.19 14.89 2.45
N ALA A 369 -32.35 13.87 2.52
CA ALA A 369 -32.69 12.62 3.18
C ALA A 369 -32.54 12.70 4.70
N THR A 370 -33.45 12.07 5.43
CA THR A 370 -33.32 11.84 6.87
C THR A 370 -32.94 10.38 7.11
N PHE A 371 -31.86 10.17 7.87
CA PHE A 371 -31.43 8.85 8.35
C PHE A 371 -31.54 8.84 9.88
N GLU A 372 -32.43 8.00 10.41
CA GLU A 372 -32.85 8.07 11.80
C GLU A 372 -33.01 6.71 12.49
N ASP A 373 -32.86 6.70 13.82
CA ASP A 373 -33.08 5.56 14.71
C ASP A 373 -32.25 4.31 14.36
N LYS A 374 -30.94 4.50 14.13
CA LYS A 374 -30.00 3.43 13.73
C LYS A 374 -28.69 3.45 14.51
N THR A 375 -28.07 2.27 14.57
CA THR A 375 -26.67 2.10 14.97
C THR A 375 -25.86 1.62 13.76
N VAL A 376 -24.74 2.29 13.48
CA VAL A 376 -23.78 1.93 12.43
C VAL A 376 -22.46 1.53 13.08
N ASN A 377 -21.97 0.32 12.77
CA ASN A 377 -20.66 -0.15 13.22
C ASN A 377 -19.64 0.07 12.09
N GLY A 378 -19.21 1.32 11.92
CA GLY A 378 -18.32 1.73 10.84
C GLY A 378 -18.44 3.23 10.55
N ASN A 379 -17.97 3.64 9.38
CA ASN A 379 -17.98 5.04 8.96
C ASN A 379 -19.25 5.39 8.18
N ILE A 380 -19.75 6.62 8.32
CA ILE A 380 -20.78 7.20 7.44
C ILE A 380 -20.16 8.31 6.61
N LEU A 381 -20.38 8.32 5.30
CA LEU A 381 -20.13 9.44 4.42
C LEU A 381 -21.46 10.08 4.01
N ILE A 382 -21.65 11.34 4.37
CA ILE A 382 -22.74 12.19 3.89
C ILE A 382 -22.25 12.90 2.63
N ASN A 383 -22.82 12.56 1.48
CA ASN A 383 -22.43 13.06 0.15
C ASN A 383 -23.63 13.63 -0.61
N ALA A 384 -24.47 14.40 0.08
CA ALA A 384 -25.60 15.11 -0.50
C ALA A 384 -26.00 16.29 0.40
N ASP A 385 -26.56 17.32 -0.22
CA ASP A 385 -27.10 18.49 0.50
C ASP A 385 -28.41 18.15 1.24
N GLY A 386 -28.60 18.80 2.39
CA GLY A 386 -29.81 18.74 3.21
C GLY A 386 -29.98 17.44 4.00
N VAL A 387 -28.94 16.61 4.08
CA VAL A 387 -29.02 15.34 4.81
C VAL A 387 -29.11 15.60 6.32
N THR A 388 -30.03 14.89 6.98
CA THR A 388 -30.20 14.93 8.44
C THR A 388 -29.94 13.56 9.04
N LEU A 389 -29.04 13.47 10.01
CA LEU A 389 -28.90 12.32 10.90
C LEU A 389 -29.65 12.61 12.20
N LYS A 390 -30.54 11.70 12.61
CA LYS A 390 -31.39 11.90 13.80
C LYS A 390 -31.45 10.68 14.71
N ASN A 391 -31.04 10.81 15.97
CA ASN A 391 -31.01 9.69 16.93
C ASN A 391 -30.19 8.49 16.38
N VAL A 392 -28.95 8.77 15.97
CA VAL A 392 -28.06 7.79 15.33
C VAL A 392 -26.79 7.61 16.16
N VAL A 393 -26.37 6.36 16.33
CA VAL A 393 -25.09 6.00 16.96
C VAL A 393 -24.12 5.45 15.91
N VAL A 394 -22.95 6.05 15.79
CA VAL A 394 -21.91 5.66 14.82
C VAL A 394 -20.66 5.27 15.57
N LYS A 395 -20.28 3.98 15.53
CA LYS A 395 -19.01 3.49 16.10
C LYS A 395 -17.90 3.63 15.07
N GLY A 396 -17.57 4.88 14.76
CA GLY A 396 -16.61 5.26 13.75
C GLY A 396 -16.71 6.74 13.40
N THR A 397 -16.26 7.07 12.19
CA THR A 397 -16.20 8.45 11.71
C THR A 397 -17.43 8.80 10.87
N ILE A 398 -18.04 9.96 11.15
CA ILE A 398 -18.99 10.62 10.25
C ILE A 398 -18.24 11.63 9.39
N PHE A 399 -18.09 11.36 8.10
CA PHE A 399 -17.59 12.29 7.11
C PHE A 399 -18.75 13.11 6.53
N VAL A 400 -18.64 14.43 6.62
CA VAL A 400 -19.66 15.40 6.20
C VAL A 400 -19.17 16.12 4.95
N ASP A 401 -19.68 15.73 3.79
CA ASP A 401 -19.35 16.28 2.47
C ASP A 401 -20.62 16.62 1.65
N PRO A 402 -21.49 17.52 2.14
CA PRO A 402 -22.74 17.87 1.44
C PRO A 402 -22.52 18.65 0.13
N GLY A 403 -21.28 19.00 -0.18
CA GLY A 403 -20.87 19.86 -1.27
C GLY A 403 -20.63 21.30 -0.82
N LYS A 404 -19.92 22.08 -1.64
CA LYS A 404 -19.51 23.47 -1.33
C LYS A 404 -20.66 24.42 -0.96
N ASP A 405 -21.87 24.13 -1.44
CA ASP A 405 -23.08 24.92 -1.23
C ASP A 405 -24.10 24.17 -0.35
N GLY A 406 -23.74 22.98 0.13
CA GLY A 406 -24.64 22.08 0.83
C GLY A 406 -24.65 22.28 2.34
N SER A 407 -25.62 21.65 2.98
CA SER A 407 -25.88 21.67 4.42
C SER A 407 -26.10 20.26 4.99
N THR A 408 -25.91 20.11 6.30
CA THR A 408 -26.15 18.86 7.04
C THR A 408 -26.51 19.16 8.49
N THR A 409 -27.44 18.39 9.03
CA THR A 409 -27.83 18.47 10.45
C THR A 409 -27.57 17.14 11.14
N LEU A 410 -26.83 17.17 12.24
CA LEU A 410 -26.68 16.07 13.20
C LEU A 410 -27.51 16.39 14.43
N ASP A 411 -28.60 15.65 14.68
CA ASP A 411 -29.55 15.86 15.79
C ASP A 411 -29.61 14.62 16.69
N SER A 412 -29.17 14.74 17.94
CA SER A 412 -29.06 13.62 18.89
C SER A 412 -28.17 12.48 18.35
N VAL A 413 -26.99 12.81 17.82
CA VAL A 413 -26.04 11.86 17.22
C VAL A 413 -24.88 11.56 18.15
N GLN A 414 -24.43 10.30 18.20
CA GLN A 414 -23.18 9.91 18.87
C GLN A 414 -22.20 9.35 17.84
N ALA A 415 -20.94 9.82 17.85
CA ALA A 415 -19.90 9.31 16.96
C ALA A 415 -18.50 9.36 17.59
N ASP A 416 -17.61 8.42 17.27
CA ASP A 416 -16.20 8.51 17.72
C ASP A 416 -15.54 9.77 17.14
N ARG A 417 -15.83 10.10 15.88
CA ARG A 417 -15.29 11.28 15.20
C ARG A 417 -16.27 11.87 14.19
N ILE A 418 -16.24 13.19 14.04
CA ILE A 418 -16.92 13.92 12.96
C ILE A 418 -15.87 14.67 12.15
N VAL A 419 -15.88 14.51 10.82
CA VAL A 419 -14.95 15.16 9.89
C VAL A 419 -15.75 15.94 8.85
N VAL A 420 -15.60 17.25 8.80
CA VAL A 420 -16.24 18.14 7.83
C VAL A 420 -15.30 18.38 6.65
N LEU A 421 -15.71 17.95 5.46
CA LEU A 421 -14.94 17.96 4.21
C LEU A 421 -15.44 19.00 3.18
N SER A 422 -16.70 19.41 3.30
CA SER A 422 -17.24 20.56 2.56
C SER A 422 -18.47 21.15 3.26
N GLY A 423 -18.94 22.29 2.77
CA GLY A 423 -20.18 22.93 3.20
C GLY A 423 -20.20 24.42 2.87
N ALA A 424 -21.38 25.01 2.95
CA ALA A 424 -21.62 26.44 2.75
C ALA A 424 -21.37 27.30 4.01
N GLU A 425 -21.54 28.61 3.86
CA GLU A 425 -21.54 29.60 4.95
C GLU A 425 -22.71 29.40 5.95
N PHE A 426 -23.73 28.59 5.65
CA PHE A 426 -24.86 28.29 6.56
C PHE A 426 -25.19 26.78 6.58
N SER A 427 -24.22 25.92 6.88
CA SER A 427 -24.30 24.52 6.47
C SER A 427 -24.38 23.47 7.56
N ILE A 428 -23.45 23.43 8.52
CA ILE A 428 -23.28 22.27 9.40
C ILE A 428 -23.83 22.57 10.80
N TYR A 429 -24.89 21.86 11.20
CA TYR A 429 -25.56 22.03 12.48
C TYR A 429 -25.37 20.78 13.35
N LEU A 430 -24.84 20.97 14.56
CA LEU A 430 -24.64 19.93 15.57
C LEU A 430 -25.54 20.22 16.76
N LYS A 431 -26.62 19.46 16.89
CA LYS A 431 -27.62 19.58 17.96
C LYS A 431 -27.64 18.30 18.79
N GLU A 432 -27.53 18.44 20.11
CA GLU A 432 -27.48 17.30 21.04
C GLU A 432 -26.47 16.21 20.60
N THR A 433 -25.38 16.61 19.94
CA THR A 433 -24.44 15.69 19.30
C THR A 433 -23.24 15.45 20.21
N THR A 434 -22.85 14.20 20.40
CA THR A 434 -21.68 13.82 21.20
C THR A 434 -20.61 13.19 20.33
N SER A 435 -19.37 13.68 20.40
CA SER A 435 -18.24 13.05 19.71
C SER A 435 -16.91 13.26 20.42
N ASP A 436 -15.97 12.30 20.31
CA ASP A 436 -14.63 12.46 20.90
C ASP A 436 -13.83 13.55 20.18
N SER A 437 -14.06 13.73 18.87
CA SER A 437 -13.36 14.74 18.08
C SER A 437 -14.18 15.29 16.91
N LEU A 438 -14.11 16.61 16.72
CA LEU A 438 -14.53 17.30 15.50
C LEU A 438 -13.30 17.74 14.71
N VAL A 439 -13.25 17.41 13.42
CA VAL A 439 -12.23 17.90 12.49
C VAL A 439 -12.90 18.70 11.39
N VAL A 440 -12.45 19.93 11.16
CA VAL A 440 -12.92 20.79 10.07
C VAL A 440 -11.81 20.93 9.03
N SER A 441 -11.87 20.09 8.01
CA SER A 441 -10.87 20.01 6.95
C SER A 441 -11.52 20.12 5.57
N SER A 442 -12.25 21.22 5.42
CA SER A 442 -13.15 21.53 4.31
C SER A 442 -12.43 22.04 3.07
N SER A 443 -12.94 21.66 1.90
CA SER A 443 -12.54 22.21 0.59
C SER A 443 -13.19 23.56 0.27
N SER A 444 -14.16 24.00 1.08
CA SER A 444 -14.87 25.29 0.98
C SER A 444 -14.93 26.01 2.34
N ASN A 445 -15.28 27.30 2.33
CA ASN A 445 -15.52 28.04 3.57
C ASN A 445 -16.80 27.51 4.23
N VAL A 446 -16.66 26.89 5.39
CA VAL A 446 -17.75 26.19 6.07
C VAL A 446 -18.14 26.89 7.37
N ARG A 447 -19.43 26.86 7.71
CA ARG A 447 -19.93 27.26 9.04
C ARG A 447 -20.40 26.04 9.81
N VAL A 448 -19.85 25.86 11.01
CA VAL A 448 -20.19 24.79 11.94
C VAL A 448 -20.80 25.40 13.19
N VAL A 449 -22.05 25.04 13.49
CA VAL A 449 -22.81 25.53 14.64
C VAL A 449 -23.01 24.40 15.62
N ALA A 450 -22.40 24.50 16.81
CA ALA A 450 -22.70 23.63 17.93
C ALA A 450 -23.79 24.26 18.79
N GLU A 451 -24.95 23.62 18.86
CA GLU A 451 -26.11 24.08 19.63
C GLU A 451 -26.22 23.36 20.99
N THR A 452 -27.23 23.75 21.77
CA THR A 452 -27.50 23.19 23.10
C THR A 452 -27.46 21.67 23.12
N GLY A 453 -26.78 21.10 24.12
CA GLY A 453 -26.64 19.65 24.31
C GLY A 453 -25.48 19.01 23.53
N THR A 454 -24.83 19.75 22.62
CA THR A 454 -23.65 19.24 21.90
C THR A 454 -22.40 19.23 22.78
N THR A 455 -21.68 18.12 22.78
CA THR A 455 -20.45 17.90 23.54
C THR A 455 -19.38 17.26 22.65
N LEU A 456 -18.29 17.98 22.41
CA LEU A 456 -17.15 17.53 21.63
C LEU A 456 -15.92 17.42 22.54
N GLY A 457 -15.19 16.29 22.46
CA GLY A 457 -14.00 16.07 23.27
C GLY A 457 -12.83 16.98 22.86
N SER A 458 -12.63 17.17 21.55
CA SER A 458 -11.63 18.07 20.96
C SER A 458 -12.09 18.60 19.60
N THR A 459 -11.55 19.74 19.17
CA THR A 459 -11.84 20.33 17.86
C THR A 459 -10.55 20.71 17.13
N LEU A 460 -10.37 20.22 15.90
CA LEU A 460 -9.25 20.55 15.02
C LEU A 460 -9.74 21.25 13.75
N VAL A 461 -9.24 22.45 13.46
CA VAL A 461 -9.61 23.24 12.29
C VAL A 461 -8.40 23.38 11.35
N GLN A 462 -8.50 22.79 10.16
CA GLN A 462 -7.42 22.74 9.16
C GLN A 462 -7.73 23.52 7.87
N SER A 463 -8.86 24.21 7.84
CA SER A 463 -9.41 24.88 6.67
C SER A 463 -10.13 26.16 7.08
N ASN A 464 -10.58 26.95 6.09
CA ASN A 464 -11.39 28.13 6.36
C ASN A 464 -12.72 27.72 7.03
N ALA A 465 -13.00 28.25 8.21
CA ALA A 465 -14.19 27.88 8.97
C ALA A 465 -14.72 29.02 9.85
N ASN A 466 -16.04 29.11 9.98
CA ASN A 466 -16.70 29.80 11.08
C ASN A 466 -17.20 28.74 12.08
N VAL A 467 -16.70 28.77 13.31
CA VAL A 467 -17.07 27.85 14.39
C VAL A 467 -17.86 28.60 15.45
N GLU A 468 -19.10 28.18 15.67
CA GLU A 468 -20.01 28.83 16.60
C GLU A 468 -20.41 27.93 17.77
N SER A 469 -20.26 28.44 18.99
CA SER A 469 -20.74 27.81 20.22
C SER A 469 -22.00 28.52 20.71
N GLN A 470 -23.16 27.87 20.58
CA GLN A 470 -24.46 28.42 20.96
C GLN A 470 -25.09 27.61 22.09
N GLY A 471 -25.92 28.26 22.92
CA GLY A 471 -26.78 27.56 23.89
C GLY A 471 -26.05 26.75 24.98
N GLY A 472 -24.76 27.04 25.23
CA GLY A 472 -23.95 26.31 26.21
C GLY A 472 -23.33 25.01 25.69
N ALA A 473 -23.21 24.85 24.37
CA ALA A 473 -22.46 23.76 23.76
C ALA A 473 -21.01 23.69 24.28
N ASN A 474 -20.47 22.48 24.40
CA ASN A 474 -19.07 22.27 24.74
C ASN A 474 -18.30 21.80 23.49
N ILE A 475 -17.40 22.64 22.97
CA ILE A 475 -16.60 22.36 21.77
C ILE A 475 -15.24 21.68 22.11
N GLY A 476 -14.94 21.45 23.38
CA GLY A 476 -13.65 20.92 23.81
C GLY A 476 -12.49 21.90 23.55
N PRO A 477 -11.23 21.48 23.75
CA PRO A 477 -10.06 22.26 23.31
C PRO A 477 -10.04 22.40 21.78
N LEU A 478 -9.82 23.62 21.29
CA LEU A 478 -9.78 23.92 19.86
C LEU A 478 -8.34 24.17 19.40
N SER A 479 -7.90 23.46 18.36
CA SER A 479 -6.64 23.71 17.67
C SER A 479 -6.91 24.15 16.24
N ALA A 480 -6.30 25.25 15.79
CA ALA A 480 -6.32 25.64 14.38
C ALA A 480 -4.91 25.54 13.80
N GLN A 481 -4.79 24.82 12.69
CA GLN A 481 -3.52 24.52 12.04
C GLN A 481 -3.68 24.34 10.54
N SER A 482 -2.98 25.14 9.73
CA SER A 482 -2.91 24.91 8.28
C SER A 482 -2.10 23.64 7.97
N LEU A 483 -2.52 22.87 6.95
CA LEU A 483 -1.80 21.68 6.48
C LEU A 483 -0.52 22.02 5.68
N GLY A 484 -0.40 23.27 5.22
CA GLY A 484 0.76 23.78 4.48
C GLY A 484 0.93 25.27 4.72
N GLU A 485 1.66 25.95 3.84
CA GLU A 485 2.01 27.36 4.01
C GLU A 485 0.85 28.33 3.74
N THR A 486 -0.21 27.87 3.06
CA THR A 486 -1.37 28.71 2.72
C THR A 486 -2.15 29.06 3.99
N PRO A 487 -2.39 30.36 4.28
CA PRO A 487 -3.15 30.76 5.46
C PRO A 487 -4.60 30.29 5.44
N ILE A 488 -5.10 29.82 6.59
CA ILE A 488 -6.52 29.53 6.81
C ILE A 488 -7.19 30.63 7.64
N ASN A 489 -8.44 30.95 7.33
CA ASN A 489 -9.25 31.93 8.05
C ASN A 489 -10.21 31.21 8.99
N VAL A 490 -10.02 31.41 10.30
CA VAL A 490 -10.87 30.82 11.34
C VAL A 490 -11.61 31.94 12.04
N GLN A 491 -12.94 31.91 11.97
CA GLN A 491 -13.81 32.82 12.72
C GLN A 491 -14.44 32.07 13.89
N LEU A 492 -14.42 32.69 15.07
CA LEU A 492 -15.08 32.18 16.27
C LEU A 492 -16.25 33.08 16.66
N GLN A 493 -17.33 32.45 17.13
CA GLN A 493 -18.48 33.13 17.71
C GLN A 493 -19.03 32.35 18.92
N GLY A 494 -19.41 33.08 19.97
CA GLY A 494 -20.01 32.51 21.17
C GLY A 494 -19.00 32.28 22.30
N THR A 495 -19.29 31.32 23.19
CA THR A 495 -18.49 31.07 24.40
C THR A 495 -17.72 29.77 24.29
N PHE A 496 -16.39 29.87 24.43
CA PHE A 496 -15.47 28.74 24.49
C PHE A 496 -14.95 28.58 25.91
N SER A 497 -15.04 27.37 26.46
CA SER A 497 -14.64 27.07 27.85
C SER A 497 -13.18 26.63 27.99
N ASN A 498 -12.51 26.34 26.87
CA ASN A 498 -11.13 25.86 26.82
C ASN A 498 -10.28 26.82 25.99
N ASP A 499 -8.96 26.71 26.16
CA ASP A 499 -7.99 27.47 25.38
C ASP A 499 -8.02 27.11 23.89
N VAL A 500 -7.61 28.07 23.06
CA VAL A 500 -7.46 27.92 21.62
C VAL A 500 -5.98 27.87 21.28
N SER A 501 -5.53 26.80 20.63
CA SER A 501 -4.15 26.65 20.18
C SER A 501 -4.02 26.95 18.69
N LEU A 502 -3.02 27.74 18.31
CA LEU A 502 -2.75 28.12 16.93
C LEU A 502 -1.34 27.70 16.53
N SER A 503 -1.21 27.10 15.34
CA SER A 503 0.09 26.79 14.73
C SER A 503 0.03 26.83 13.20
N GLY A 504 1.19 26.95 12.55
CA GLY A 504 1.25 27.11 11.09
C GLY A 504 0.77 28.51 10.66
N SER A 505 0.01 28.57 9.55
CA SER A 505 -0.46 29.82 8.96
C SER A 505 -1.97 30.02 9.20
N VAL A 506 -2.36 30.81 10.21
CA VAL A 506 -3.75 30.98 10.65
C VAL A 506 -4.10 32.45 10.89
N LYS A 507 -5.21 32.89 10.30
CA LYS A 507 -5.89 34.14 10.67
C LYS A 507 -7.09 33.83 11.56
N LEU A 508 -6.97 34.11 12.85
CA LEU A 508 -8.05 33.96 13.84
C LEU A 508 -8.83 35.27 14.00
N THR A 509 -10.14 35.20 13.82
CA THR A 509 -11.06 36.32 14.05
C THR A 509 -12.07 35.96 15.15
N ALA A 510 -12.08 36.70 16.26
CA ALA A 510 -13.12 36.59 17.29
C ALA A 510 -14.19 37.65 17.05
N SER A 511 -15.43 37.21 16.80
CA SER A 511 -16.57 38.10 16.58
C SER A 511 -16.93 38.87 17.86
N ASP A 512 -17.67 39.97 17.74
CA ASP A 512 -18.10 40.75 18.92
C ASP A 512 -18.87 39.88 19.93
N GLY A 513 -18.49 39.98 21.20
CA GLY A 513 -19.06 39.18 22.29
C GLY A 513 -18.54 37.74 22.41
N THR A 514 -17.59 37.32 21.55
CA THR A 514 -16.93 36.02 21.66
C THR A 514 -16.06 35.96 22.92
N ILE A 515 -16.15 34.84 23.65
CA ILE A 515 -15.35 34.59 24.86
C ILE A 515 -14.42 33.42 24.57
N VAL A 516 -13.11 33.68 24.63
CA VAL A 516 -12.04 32.67 24.58
C VAL A 516 -11.13 32.92 25.79
N PRO A 517 -10.81 31.92 26.63
CA PRO A 517 -10.01 32.12 27.84
C PRO A 517 -8.58 32.57 27.51
N THR A 518 -7.82 31.72 26.82
CA THR A 518 -6.47 32.02 26.33
C THR A 518 -6.30 31.55 24.90
N VAL A 519 -5.56 32.32 24.10
CA VAL A 519 -5.05 31.88 22.80
C VAL A 519 -3.56 31.54 22.95
N ASN A 520 -3.20 30.29 22.71
CA ASN A 520 -1.83 29.78 22.75
C ASN A 520 -1.26 29.72 21.34
N VAL A 521 -0.09 30.30 21.12
CA VAL A 521 0.56 30.39 19.81
C VAL A 521 1.89 29.66 19.84
N ALA A 522 2.04 28.69 18.94
CA ALA A 522 3.26 27.92 18.74
C ALA A 522 3.65 27.84 17.25
N LYS A 523 4.96 27.72 16.97
CA LYS A 523 5.51 27.48 15.62
C LYS A 523 5.14 28.55 14.58
N ALA A 524 5.05 29.82 14.98
CA ALA A 524 4.77 30.94 14.08
C ALA A 524 6.06 31.69 13.74
N THR A 525 6.86 31.17 12.80
CA THR A 525 8.21 31.68 12.54
C THR A 525 8.26 33.04 11.83
N SER A 526 7.12 33.54 11.35
CA SER A 526 6.96 34.88 10.76
C SER A 526 5.74 35.60 11.33
N PRO A 527 5.77 36.94 11.50
CA PRO A 527 4.61 37.70 11.97
C PRO A 527 3.35 37.54 11.12
N ASP A 528 3.49 37.19 9.84
CA ASP A 528 2.34 36.98 8.95
C ASP A 528 1.78 35.55 9.02
N SER A 529 2.46 34.62 9.70
CA SER A 529 1.98 33.26 9.90
C SER A 529 0.73 33.24 10.77
N ILE A 530 0.72 33.98 11.90
CA ILE A 530 -0.46 34.05 12.77
C ILE A 530 -0.97 35.47 12.86
N GLN A 531 -2.22 35.66 12.45
CA GLN A 531 -2.90 36.95 12.46
C GLN A 531 -4.13 36.91 13.36
N LEU A 532 -4.23 37.87 14.28
CA LEU A 532 -5.33 37.96 15.24
C LEU A 532 -6.20 39.20 14.97
N ALA A 533 -7.51 39.02 14.96
CA ALA A 533 -8.49 40.10 14.88
C ALA A 533 -9.61 39.89 15.91
N GLY A 534 -9.89 40.88 16.74
CA GLY A 534 -10.96 40.83 17.74
C GLY A 534 -10.45 41.10 19.16
N ASN A 535 -11.27 40.79 20.15
CA ASN A 535 -10.96 41.03 21.56
C ASN A 535 -10.55 39.74 22.26
N PHE A 536 -9.35 39.71 22.84
CA PHE A 536 -8.80 38.53 23.51
C PHE A 536 -8.40 38.87 24.95
N PRO A 537 -8.90 38.13 25.96
CA PRO A 537 -8.49 38.32 27.35
C PRO A 537 -7.01 38.02 27.59
N SER A 538 -6.51 36.94 26.98
CA SER A 538 -5.12 36.50 27.17
C SER A 538 -4.59 35.85 25.89
N VAL A 539 -3.35 36.18 25.53
CA VAL A 539 -2.59 35.53 24.45
C VAL A 539 -1.22 35.12 25.00
N SER A 540 -0.84 33.86 24.80
CA SER A 540 0.48 33.33 25.14
C SER A 540 1.22 32.94 23.87
N ILE A 541 2.47 33.37 23.73
CA ILE A 541 3.32 33.12 22.56
C ILE A 541 4.57 32.36 23.00
N ASP A 542 4.82 31.21 22.39
CA ASP A 542 6.02 30.41 22.62
C ASP A 542 7.29 31.11 22.12
N ASP A 543 8.46 30.65 22.58
CA ASP A 543 9.75 31.13 22.08
C ASP A 543 9.88 30.95 20.55
N ASN A 544 10.49 31.93 19.89
CA ASN A 544 10.63 32.02 18.43
C ASN A 544 9.32 32.00 17.65
N SER A 545 8.20 32.33 18.29
CA SER A 545 6.92 32.54 17.63
C SER A 545 6.59 34.04 17.55
N SER A 546 6.00 34.44 16.43
CA SER A 546 5.72 35.83 16.04
C SER A 546 4.27 35.95 15.58
N ILE A 547 3.65 37.11 15.79
CA ILE A 547 2.24 37.33 15.44
C ILE A 547 2.01 38.72 14.84
N THR A 548 0.89 38.86 14.13
CA THR A 548 0.31 40.16 13.77
C THR A 548 -1.05 40.34 14.42
N VAL A 549 -1.26 41.45 15.13
CA VAL A 549 -2.56 41.89 15.61
C VAL A 549 -3.14 42.88 14.60
N LEU A 550 -4.16 42.45 13.86
CA LEU A 550 -4.77 43.22 12.77
C LEU A 550 -5.72 44.30 13.28
N SER A 551 -6.54 43.98 14.29
CA SER A 551 -7.57 44.87 14.84
C SER A 551 -8.09 44.35 16.18
N GLY A 552 -8.65 45.23 17.01
CA GLY A 552 -9.22 44.86 18.31
C GLY A 552 -8.24 44.98 19.46
N LYS A 553 -8.53 44.34 20.59
CA LYS A 553 -7.81 44.52 21.85
C LYS A 553 -7.37 43.20 22.47
N ILE A 554 -6.08 43.09 22.79
CA ILE A 554 -5.54 42.04 23.64
C ILE A 554 -5.32 42.65 25.03
N ASN A 555 -5.96 42.08 26.06
CA ASN A 555 -5.80 42.61 27.43
C ASN A 555 -4.43 42.24 28.00
N LYS A 556 -4.04 40.98 27.91
CA LYS A 556 -2.72 40.50 28.35
C LYS A 556 -2.05 39.66 27.28
N LEU A 557 -0.82 40.01 26.92
CA LEU A 557 0.04 39.20 26.08
C LEU A 557 1.28 38.77 26.86
N VAL A 558 1.57 37.47 26.84
CA VAL A 558 2.77 36.88 27.43
C VAL A 558 3.60 36.27 26.32
N ALA A 559 4.81 36.78 26.09
CA ALA A 559 5.78 36.15 25.21
C ALA A 559 6.82 35.40 26.07
N LEU A 560 6.95 34.10 25.81
CA LEU A 560 7.82 33.20 26.58
C LEU A 560 9.29 33.27 26.13
N GLY A 561 9.56 33.92 25.00
CA GLY A 561 10.87 33.97 24.38
C GLY A 561 11.07 35.12 23.38
N THR A 562 11.93 34.90 22.39
CA THR A 562 12.18 35.84 21.29
C THR A 562 10.97 35.86 20.36
N SER A 563 10.41 37.04 20.13
CA SER A 563 9.19 37.21 19.32
C SER A 563 9.21 38.53 18.56
N GLU A 564 8.68 38.53 17.34
CA GLU A 564 8.32 39.75 16.62
C GLU A 564 6.79 39.91 16.64
N ILE A 565 6.32 41.05 17.14
CA ILE A 565 4.90 41.36 17.32
C ILE A 565 4.56 42.59 16.50
N VAL A 566 3.76 42.40 15.45
CA VAL A 566 3.28 43.49 14.60
C VAL A 566 1.87 43.89 15.05
N VAL A 567 1.70 45.09 15.60
CA VAL A 567 0.40 45.63 16.02
C VAL A 567 -0.02 46.70 15.02
N LYS A 568 -1.01 46.40 14.18
CA LYS A 568 -1.47 47.34 13.14
C LYS A 568 -2.18 48.56 13.75
N SER A 569 -2.14 49.69 13.06
CA SER A 569 -2.88 50.89 13.42
C SER A 569 -4.36 50.60 13.71
N GLY A 570 -4.83 50.94 14.92
CA GLY A 570 -6.18 50.66 15.40
C GLY A 570 -6.33 49.38 16.24
N ALA A 571 -5.27 48.58 16.39
CA ALA A 571 -5.19 47.49 17.36
C ALA A 571 -4.47 47.93 18.66
N GLU A 572 -4.78 47.24 19.76
CA GLU A 572 -4.24 47.54 21.10
C GLU A 572 -3.79 46.27 21.83
N ILE A 573 -2.61 46.30 22.44
CA ILE A 573 -2.19 45.38 23.52
C ILE A 573 -2.10 46.20 24.80
N THR A 574 -2.87 45.83 25.82
CA THR A 574 -2.94 46.63 27.07
C THR A 574 -1.77 46.37 28.00
N GLU A 575 -1.39 45.11 28.14
CA GLU A 575 -0.26 44.65 28.95
C GLU A 575 0.56 43.63 28.15
N LEU A 576 1.79 43.98 27.79
CA LEU A 576 2.78 43.09 27.18
C LEU A 576 3.84 42.70 28.20
N SER A 577 4.03 41.40 28.40
CA SER A 577 5.01 40.86 29.36
C SER A 577 5.91 39.81 28.69
N SER A 578 7.16 39.75 29.14
CA SER A 578 8.21 38.84 28.62
C SER A 578 8.74 37.93 29.72
N VAL A 579 8.98 36.65 29.43
CA VAL A 579 9.63 35.72 30.37
C VAL A 579 11.15 35.63 30.14
N THR A 580 11.64 35.68 28.88
CA THR A 580 13.09 35.71 28.54
C THR A 580 13.30 36.21 27.09
N GLY A 581 14.39 36.94 26.77
CA GLY A 581 14.77 37.25 25.37
C GLY A 581 14.06 38.44 24.69
N GLY A 582 14.58 38.88 23.53
CA GLY A 582 14.29 40.17 22.88
C GLY A 582 12.98 40.22 22.09
N ILE A 583 11.97 40.89 22.65
CA ILE A 583 10.70 41.18 21.96
C ILE A 583 10.88 42.43 21.08
N LYS A 584 10.54 42.31 19.80
CA LYS A 584 10.43 43.45 18.89
C LYS A 584 8.98 43.75 18.58
N VAL A 585 8.60 45.03 18.65
CA VAL A 585 7.23 45.48 18.35
C VAL A 585 7.24 46.51 17.22
N SER A 586 6.27 46.43 16.31
CA SER A 586 6.08 47.40 15.20
C SER A 586 4.61 47.56 14.80
N GLY A 587 4.31 48.33 13.74
CA GLY A 587 3.04 48.30 13.00
C GLY A 587 2.07 49.49 13.17
N GLY A 588 2.40 50.47 14.02
CA GLY A 588 1.62 51.71 14.18
C GLY A 588 0.42 51.63 15.13
N GLY A 589 0.18 50.49 15.79
CA GLY A 589 -0.85 50.29 16.82
C GLY A 589 -0.39 50.69 18.23
N THR A 590 -1.19 50.36 19.24
CA THR A 590 -0.89 50.73 20.64
C THR A 590 -0.44 49.52 21.46
N VAL A 591 0.67 49.63 22.18
CA VAL A 591 1.16 48.63 23.15
C VAL A 591 1.53 49.32 24.45
N ASP A 592 1.04 48.82 25.59
CA ASP A 592 1.24 49.41 26.92
C ASP A 592 0.91 50.93 26.96
N GLY A 593 -0.12 51.34 26.21
CA GLY A 593 -0.55 52.73 26.08
C GLY A 593 0.32 53.62 25.18
N LYS A 594 1.32 53.08 24.48
CA LYS A 594 2.18 53.82 23.53
C LYS A 594 2.00 53.35 22.09
N THR A 595 2.05 54.29 21.15
CA THR A 595 2.00 53.95 19.71
C THR A 595 3.35 53.39 19.24
N THR A 596 3.32 52.24 18.57
CA THR A 596 4.50 51.58 17.98
C THR A 596 4.89 52.27 16.67
N THR A 597 6.14 52.12 16.23
CA THR A 597 6.57 52.61 14.91
C THR A 597 6.45 51.52 13.85
N ASP A 598 6.56 51.87 12.56
CA ASP A 598 6.60 50.86 11.49
C ASP A 598 7.92 50.06 11.46
N THR A 599 8.93 50.46 12.24
CA THR A 599 10.22 49.76 12.34
C THR A 599 10.26 48.87 13.59
N PRO A 600 10.60 47.57 13.49
CA PRO A 600 10.72 46.68 14.64
C PRO A 600 11.71 47.25 15.68
N THR A 601 11.20 47.55 16.88
CA THR A 601 11.97 48.15 17.98
C THR A 601 11.89 47.25 19.21
N GLU A 602 13.00 47.08 19.95
CA GLU A 602 12.99 46.28 21.18
C GLU A 602 12.14 46.94 22.27
N LEU A 603 11.41 46.12 23.04
CA LEU A 603 10.49 46.55 24.10
C LEU A 603 11.14 47.46 25.18
N GLY A 604 12.48 47.44 25.30
CA GLY A 604 13.25 48.30 26.20
C GLY A 604 13.11 49.81 25.96
N ASP A 605 12.66 50.24 24.77
CA ASP A 605 12.49 51.67 24.42
C ASP A 605 11.06 52.20 24.67
N ILE A 606 10.12 51.37 25.12
CA ILE A 606 8.68 51.74 25.25
C ILE A 606 8.10 51.60 26.67
N SER A 607 8.88 51.35 27.73
CA SER A 607 8.35 51.37 29.12
C SER A 607 8.98 52.46 29.99
N SER A 608 8.15 53.25 30.67
CA SER A 608 8.58 54.23 31.67
C SER A 608 7.90 53.98 33.01
N THR A 609 8.74 53.60 33.99
CA THR A 609 8.60 53.60 35.47
C THR A 609 8.12 52.32 36.16
N PRO A 610 8.51 52.09 37.44
CA PRO A 610 9.88 51.89 37.92
C PRO A 610 10.04 50.54 38.65
N VAL A 611 11.25 50.01 38.64
CA VAL A 611 11.68 48.89 39.48
C VAL A 611 11.46 49.25 40.95
N VAL A 612 10.64 48.47 41.65
CA VAL A 612 10.53 48.53 43.11
C VAL A 612 11.67 47.72 43.71
N ASP A 613 12.64 48.44 44.24
CA ASP A 613 13.63 47.97 45.20
C ASP A 613 12.91 47.42 46.44
N ARG A 614 13.17 46.15 46.78
CA ARG A 614 13.03 45.66 48.15
C ARG A 614 14.34 45.08 48.61
N ASP A 615 14.96 45.91 49.42
CA ASP A 615 16.08 45.71 50.30
C ASP A 615 16.09 44.34 51.01
N ARG A 616 17.24 43.67 50.90
CA ARG A 616 17.87 42.73 51.86
C ARG A 616 16.94 41.90 52.75
N ASP A 617 16.84 40.62 52.41
CA ASP A 617 17.01 39.58 53.42
C ASP A 617 18.03 38.54 52.96
N ARG A 618 19.04 38.31 53.81
CA ARG A 618 20.07 37.30 53.61
C ARG A 618 19.58 36.05 54.32
N ASP A 619 18.80 35.24 53.63
CA ASP A 619 18.74 33.82 53.95
C ASP A 619 19.33 33.02 52.79
N ARG A 620 20.15 32.04 53.14
CA ARG A 620 20.78 31.12 52.19
C ARG A 620 19.68 30.50 51.34
N ASP A 621 19.66 30.83 50.04
CA ASP A 621 18.99 30.00 49.03
C ASP A 621 19.64 28.62 49.05
N VAL A 622 19.10 27.74 49.90
CA VAL A 622 19.17 26.31 49.67
C VAL A 622 18.30 26.12 48.43
N ILE A 623 18.91 26.08 47.24
CA ILE A 623 18.20 25.71 46.02
C ILE A 623 17.53 24.36 46.32
N GLN A 624 16.20 24.39 46.46
CA GLN A 624 15.40 23.20 46.75
C GLN A 624 15.69 22.14 45.68
N LYS A 625 15.75 20.87 46.06
CA LYS A 625 16.02 19.78 45.11
C LYS A 625 14.71 19.31 44.50
N THR A 626 14.65 19.13 43.18
CA THR A 626 13.49 18.57 42.48
C THR A 626 13.21 17.18 43.03
N GLU A 627 11.94 16.86 43.30
CA GLU A 627 11.52 15.50 43.67
C GLU A 627 11.91 14.48 42.59
N GLN A 628 12.15 13.23 43.01
CA GLN A 628 12.49 12.15 42.07
C GLN A 628 11.28 11.85 41.18
N PRO A 629 11.47 11.68 39.86
CA PRO A 629 10.39 11.27 38.99
C PRO A 629 9.95 9.84 39.33
N VAL A 630 8.64 9.61 39.37
CA VAL A 630 8.03 8.30 39.56
C VAL A 630 7.66 7.74 38.19
N ILE A 631 8.01 6.50 37.91
CA ILE A 631 7.65 5.84 36.64
C ILE A 631 6.33 5.10 36.85
N THR A 632 5.39 5.26 35.93
CA THR A 632 4.10 4.55 35.96
C THR A 632 4.16 3.35 35.02
N GLY A 633 3.89 2.15 35.56
CA GLY A 633 3.98 0.90 34.81
C GLY A 633 5.38 0.29 34.78
N THR A 634 5.56 -0.72 33.93
CA THR A 634 6.85 -1.39 33.72
C THR A 634 7.37 -1.01 32.36
N VAL A 635 8.59 -0.46 32.29
CA VAL A 635 9.27 -0.21 31.01
C VAL A 635 9.82 -1.52 30.45
N ARG A 636 9.46 -1.84 29.20
CA ARG A 636 9.79 -3.09 28.52
C ARG A 636 10.62 -2.85 27.27
N ALA A 637 11.30 -3.90 26.82
CA ALA A 637 12.01 -3.89 25.56
C ALA A 637 11.05 -3.56 24.40
N GLY A 638 11.45 -2.64 23.53
CA GLY A 638 10.62 -2.12 22.44
C GLY A 638 9.69 -0.96 22.79
N ASP A 639 9.55 -0.58 24.07
CA ASP A 639 8.80 0.62 24.43
C ASP A 639 9.44 1.87 23.82
N THR A 640 8.62 2.72 23.20
CA THR A 640 9.04 3.99 22.59
C THR A 640 8.78 5.19 23.50
N THR A 641 8.09 4.98 24.62
CA THR A 641 7.75 6.03 25.57
C THR A 641 7.93 5.56 27.01
N ILE A 642 8.28 6.47 27.91
CA ILE A 642 8.33 6.24 29.36
C ILE A 642 7.43 7.29 30.03
N SER A 643 6.40 6.83 30.74
CA SER A 643 5.45 7.71 31.42
C SER A 643 5.62 7.69 32.93
N GLY A 644 5.21 8.76 33.58
CA GLY A 644 5.33 8.89 35.01
C GLY A 644 4.78 10.18 35.58
N THR A 645 5.10 10.44 36.84
CA THR A 645 4.79 11.70 37.51
C THR A 645 6.04 12.36 38.08
N SER A 646 6.07 13.69 38.06
CA SER A 646 7.10 14.52 38.67
C SER A 646 6.47 15.86 39.11
N GLU A 647 7.29 16.80 39.59
CA GLU A 647 6.81 18.14 39.88
C GLU A 647 6.31 18.83 38.60
N ALA A 648 5.21 19.56 38.68
CA ALA A 648 4.64 20.28 37.54
C ALA A 648 5.67 21.23 36.90
N GLY A 649 5.82 21.17 35.58
CA GLY A 649 6.81 21.95 34.83
C GLY A 649 8.25 21.43 34.92
N ALA A 650 8.52 20.30 35.58
CA ALA A 650 9.85 19.72 35.61
C ALA A 650 10.23 19.06 34.28
N THR A 651 11.44 19.34 33.78
CA THR A 651 12.01 18.64 32.61
C THR A 651 12.59 17.30 33.04
N ILE A 652 12.11 16.22 32.43
CA ILE A 652 12.55 14.85 32.61
C ILE A 652 13.56 14.51 31.52
N SER A 653 14.69 13.92 31.91
CA SER A 653 15.74 13.41 31.03
C SER A 653 15.94 11.93 31.29
N VAL A 654 15.79 11.12 30.25
CA VAL A 654 16.04 9.67 30.27
C VAL A 654 17.36 9.41 29.56
N LYS A 655 18.25 8.68 30.23
CA LYS A 655 19.59 8.37 29.71
C LYS A 655 19.87 6.88 29.70
N LYS A 656 20.59 6.45 28.66
CA LYS A 656 21.17 5.12 28.50
C LYS A 656 22.68 5.29 28.33
N ASN A 657 23.47 4.66 29.20
CA ASN A 657 24.93 4.81 29.23
C ASN A 657 25.38 6.28 29.18
N ASP A 658 24.81 7.13 30.04
CA ASP A 658 25.03 8.58 30.13
C ASP A 658 24.61 9.42 28.90
N THR A 659 24.14 8.79 27.83
CA THR A 659 23.61 9.45 26.64
C THR A 659 22.12 9.70 26.82
N GLU A 660 21.67 10.94 26.59
CA GLU A 660 20.25 11.27 26.62
C GLU A 660 19.52 10.67 25.43
N ILE A 661 18.51 9.86 25.76
CA ILE A 661 17.71 9.11 24.78
C ILE A 661 16.27 9.60 24.70
N GLY A 662 15.89 10.61 25.48
CA GLY A 662 14.58 11.23 25.43
C GLY A 662 14.40 12.27 26.52
N THR A 663 13.59 13.29 26.25
CA THR A 663 13.19 14.30 27.23
C THR A 663 11.71 14.64 27.11
N ALA A 664 11.11 15.11 28.20
CA ALA A 664 9.78 15.70 28.21
C ALA A 664 9.64 16.66 29.39
N THR A 665 8.60 17.48 29.40
CA THR A 665 8.25 18.32 30.55
C THR A 665 6.98 17.80 31.18
N ALA A 666 6.96 17.67 32.51
CA ALA A 666 5.75 17.32 33.25
C ALA A 666 4.70 18.44 33.12
N ASP A 667 3.46 18.07 32.84
CA ASP A 667 2.36 19.01 32.65
C ASP A 667 1.97 19.73 33.96
N GLY A 668 0.94 20.59 33.90
CA GLY A 668 0.42 21.32 35.07
C GLY A 668 -0.12 20.44 36.19
N THR A 669 -0.33 19.14 35.95
CA THR A 669 -0.75 18.15 36.94
C THR A 669 0.40 17.25 37.41
N GLY A 670 1.61 17.43 36.86
CA GLY A 670 2.80 16.66 37.16
C GLY A 670 2.93 15.37 36.36
N ILE A 671 2.07 15.10 35.37
CA ILE A 671 2.17 13.90 34.52
C ILE A 671 3.16 14.18 33.38
N TYR A 672 4.02 13.21 33.07
CA TYR A 672 4.91 13.27 31.90
C TYR A 672 4.87 11.99 31.08
N THR A 673 5.15 12.14 29.79
CA THR A 673 5.46 11.04 28.87
C THR A 673 6.68 11.43 28.06
N VAL A 674 7.81 10.78 28.33
CA VAL A 674 9.04 10.92 27.54
C VAL A 674 8.93 10.04 26.32
N THR A 675 8.93 10.63 25.12
CA THR A 675 9.12 9.87 23.87
C THR A 675 10.63 9.72 23.64
N LEU A 676 11.08 8.51 23.34
CA LEU A 676 12.49 8.24 23.07
C LEU A 676 12.87 8.79 21.68
N ASN A 677 14.11 9.26 21.55
CA ASN A 677 14.65 9.80 20.31
C ASN A 677 14.68 8.74 19.19
N ASP A 678 14.59 9.18 17.94
CA ASP A 678 14.60 8.29 16.78
C ASP A 678 15.83 7.37 16.74
N GLY A 679 15.61 6.08 16.44
CA GLY A 679 16.65 5.05 16.41
C GLY A 679 17.03 4.48 17.78
N VAL A 680 16.44 4.95 18.88
CA VAL A 680 16.62 4.32 20.20
C VAL A 680 15.72 3.10 20.32
N THR A 681 16.33 1.93 20.55
CA THR A 681 15.61 0.71 20.92
C THR A 681 16.04 0.27 22.31
N LEU A 682 15.06 0.02 23.19
CA LEU A 682 15.28 -0.55 24.50
C LEU A 682 15.41 -2.07 24.40
N ALA A 683 16.48 -2.63 24.95
CA ALA A 683 16.67 -4.06 25.08
C ALA A 683 16.44 -4.52 26.53
N LYS A 684 16.10 -5.80 26.70
CA LYS A 684 15.94 -6.41 28.02
C LYS A 684 17.23 -6.25 28.84
N ASP A 685 17.07 -6.01 30.14
CA ASP A 685 18.14 -5.88 31.13
C ASP A 685 18.97 -4.58 31.01
N GLU A 686 18.61 -3.67 30.10
CA GLU A 686 19.22 -2.35 30.03
C GLU A 686 18.87 -1.50 31.24
N VAL A 687 19.85 -0.77 31.77
CA VAL A 687 19.65 0.16 32.88
C VAL A 687 19.50 1.57 32.34
N LEU A 688 18.35 2.17 32.58
CA LEU A 688 18.06 3.56 32.26
C LEU A 688 18.20 4.42 33.50
N SER A 689 18.83 5.58 33.35
CA SER A 689 18.93 6.60 34.40
C SER A 689 18.00 7.76 34.07
N ILE A 690 17.14 8.12 35.01
CA ILE A 690 16.08 9.12 34.83
C ILE A 690 16.26 10.21 35.89
N ILE A 691 16.26 11.46 35.44
CA ILE A 691 16.41 12.65 36.29
C ILE A 691 15.36 13.69 35.93
N ALA A 692 14.95 14.50 36.90
CA ALA A 692 14.00 15.61 36.73
C ALA A 692 14.62 16.94 37.17
N LYS A 693 14.26 18.04 36.52
CA LYS A 693 14.66 19.40 36.92
C LYS A 693 13.48 20.37 36.82
N ALA A 694 12.96 20.82 37.96
CA ALA A 694 11.97 21.91 38.01
C ALA A 694 12.65 23.28 37.78
N PRO A 695 11.92 24.29 37.25
CA PRO A 695 12.51 25.57 36.79
C PRO A 695 13.30 26.36 37.84
N ASP A 696 12.94 26.25 39.12
CA ASP A 696 13.53 26.96 40.27
C ASP A 696 14.30 26.04 41.24
N LYS A 697 14.50 24.77 40.86
CA LYS A 697 15.12 23.75 41.72
C LYS A 697 16.38 23.14 41.10
N SER A 698 17.19 22.54 41.98
CA SER A 698 18.33 21.72 41.57
C SER A 698 17.85 20.35 41.08
N ILE A 699 18.66 19.69 40.24
CA ILE A 699 18.30 18.41 39.63
C ILE A 699 17.97 17.34 40.67
N SER A 700 17.00 16.46 40.39
CA SER A 700 16.60 15.37 41.28
C SER A 700 17.75 14.37 41.54
N ASN A 701 17.56 13.43 42.48
CA ASN A 701 18.38 12.22 42.46
C ASN A 701 18.05 11.40 41.19
N THR A 702 19.01 10.61 40.72
CA THR A 702 18.81 9.67 39.61
C THR A 702 17.97 8.48 40.05
N VAL A 703 16.95 8.17 39.26
CA VAL A 703 16.19 6.92 39.33
C VAL A 703 16.75 5.97 38.30
N ASN A 704 17.18 4.79 38.72
CA ASN A 704 17.63 3.73 37.81
C ASN A 704 16.51 2.69 37.67
N ILE A 705 16.11 2.41 36.44
CA ILE A 705 15.20 1.31 36.12
C ILE A 705 15.88 0.29 35.23
N THR A 706 15.50 -0.97 35.37
CA THR A 706 15.94 -2.04 34.47
C THR A 706 14.81 -2.37 33.51
N VAL A 707 15.08 -2.33 32.21
CA VAL A 707 14.11 -2.63 31.16
C VAL A 707 13.71 -4.11 31.23
N ALA A 708 12.42 -4.39 31.37
CA ALA A 708 11.88 -5.73 31.39
C ALA A 708 11.78 -6.34 29.98
N ALA A 709 11.56 -7.65 29.89
CA ALA A 709 11.28 -8.28 28.60
C ALA A 709 9.97 -7.76 27.98
N ALA A 710 9.90 -7.75 26.65
CA ALA A 710 8.69 -7.40 25.90
C ALA A 710 7.52 -8.31 26.31
N GLN A 711 6.28 -7.80 26.19
CA GLN A 711 5.08 -8.57 26.51
C GLN A 711 4.55 -9.27 25.25
N THR A 712 4.13 -10.53 25.38
CA THR A 712 3.46 -11.25 24.29
C THR A 712 2.08 -10.62 24.05
N THR A 713 1.73 -10.39 22.79
CA THR A 713 0.41 -9.91 22.39
C THR A 713 -0.67 -10.90 22.84
N GLN A 714 -1.83 -10.40 23.28
CA GLN A 714 -2.95 -11.25 23.69
C GLN A 714 -3.42 -12.14 22.53
N PRO A 715 -3.59 -13.46 22.74
CA PRO A 715 -4.07 -14.35 21.69
C PRO A 715 -5.56 -14.09 21.38
N THR A 716 -5.97 -14.46 20.17
CA THR A 716 -7.37 -14.46 19.74
C THR A 716 -7.93 -15.87 19.76
N VAL A 717 -9.25 -16.01 19.86
CA VAL A 717 -9.95 -17.29 19.73
C VAL A 717 -10.89 -17.21 18.53
N MET A 718 -10.86 -18.25 17.70
CA MET A 718 -11.68 -18.35 16.51
C MET A 718 -13.14 -18.64 16.90
N GLY A 719 -13.98 -17.63 16.72
CA GLY A 719 -15.43 -17.76 16.85
C GLY A 719 -15.90 -18.11 18.27
N THR A 720 -17.07 -18.74 18.33
CA THR A 720 -17.69 -19.21 19.57
C THR A 720 -17.16 -20.59 19.92
N VAL A 721 -16.81 -20.81 21.19
CA VAL A 721 -16.49 -22.14 21.72
C VAL A 721 -17.76 -22.77 22.28
N GLY A 722 -18.25 -23.84 21.67
CA GLY A 722 -19.44 -24.56 22.11
C GLY A 722 -19.16 -25.66 23.14
N ALA A 723 -20.20 -26.05 23.89
CA ALA A 723 -20.15 -27.23 24.75
C ALA A 723 -19.82 -28.50 23.95
N GLY A 724 -18.96 -29.35 24.50
CA GLY A 724 -18.49 -30.58 23.87
C GLY A 724 -17.33 -30.42 22.87
N GLU A 725 -16.86 -29.19 22.58
CA GLU A 725 -15.68 -29.00 21.74
C GLU A 725 -14.42 -29.58 22.41
N THR A 726 -13.57 -30.21 21.60
CA THR A 726 -12.33 -30.89 22.02
C THR A 726 -11.07 -30.16 21.58
N MET A 727 -11.23 -29.10 20.78
CA MET A 727 -10.14 -28.31 20.21
C MET A 727 -10.49 -26.83 20.31
N ILE A 728 -9.50 -25.97 20.53
CA ILE A 728 -9.65 -24.52 20.49
C ILE A 728 -8.67 -23.98 19.46
N MET A 729 -9.17 -23.12 18.57
CA MET A 729 -8.45 -22.56 17.44
C MET A 729 -8.36 -21.04 17.62
N GLY A 730 -7.32 -20.42 17.07
CA GLY A 730 -7.14 -18.98 17.14
C GLY A 730 -5.78 -18.53 16.59
N THR A 731 -5.42 -17.29 16.87
CA THR A 731 -4.10 -16.73 16.53
C THR A 731 -3.38 -16.18 17.75
N ALA A 732 -2.05 -16.26 17.74
CA ALA A 732 -1.14 -15.68 18.70
C ALA A 732 0.09 -15.16 17.96
N GLU A 733 1.06 -14.59 18.66
CA GLU A 733 2.37 -14.34 18.03
C GLU A 733 2.98 -15.67 17.54
N ALA A 734 3.69 -15.63 16.42
CA ALA A 734 4.37 -16.80 15.87
C ALA A 734 5.26 -17.48 16.92
N GLU A 735 5.27 -18.81 16.92
CA GLU A 735 6.00 -19.66 17.87
C GLU A 735 5.57 -19.50 19.35
N ALA A 736 4.53 -18.73 19.65
CA ALA A 736 4.07 -18.57 21.03
C ALA A 736 3.41 -19.84 21.57
N THR A 737 3.75 -20.22 22.80
CA THR A 737 3.04 -21.29 23.51
C THR A 737 1.73 -20.74 24.06
N VAL A 738 0.61 -21.25 23.57
CA VAL A 738 -0.75 -20.94 24.02
C VAL A 738 -1.19 -21.92 25.09
N SER A 739 -1.70 -21.41 26.20
CA SER A 739 -2.24 -22.18 27.34
C SER A 739 -3.72 -21.88 27.51
N VAL A 740 -4.56 -22.92 27.57
CA VAL A 740 -6.00 -22.82 27.86
C VAL A 740 -6.23 -23.34 29.26
N LYS A 741 -6.83 -22.51 30.13
CA LYS A 741 -7.17 -22.86 31.51
C LYS A 741 -8.66 -22.80 31.77
N LYS A 742 -9.16 -23.72 32.60
CA LYS A 742 -10.53 -23.71 33.14
C LYS A 742 -10.45 -23.79 34.66
N SER A 743 -11.07 -22.84 35.36
CA SER A 743 -11.00 -22.73 36.82
C SER A 743 -9.57 -22.67 37.40
N GLY A 744 -8.61 -22.21 36.60
CA GLY A 744 -7.18 -22.12 36.98
C GLY A 744 -6.33 -23.31 36.54
N ASP A 745 -6.94 -24.45 36.22
CA ASP A 745 -6.24 -25.65 35.76
C ASP A 745 -6.00 -25.60 34.25
N GLU A 746 -4.78 -25.95 33.80
CA GLU A 746 -4.44 -26.05 32.39
C GLU A 746 -5.11 -27.29 31.77
N ILE A 747 -5.95 -27.05 30.77
CA ILE A 747 -6.75 -28.08 30.09
C ILE A 747 -6.27 -28.34 28.66
N GLY A 748 -5.26 -27.63 28.18
CA GLY A 748 -4.63 -27.87 26.89
C GLY A 748 -3.58 -26.80 26.57
N THR A 749 -2.60 -27.18 25.75
CA THR A 749 -1.56 -26.29 25.23
C THR A 749 -1.27 -26.57 23.77
N ALA A 750 -0.78 -25.57 23.05
CA ALA A 750 -0.22 -25.72 21.72
C ALA A 750 0.75 -24.57 21.42
N THR A 751 1.66 -24.78 20.48
CA THR A 751 2.50 -23.71 19.94
C THR A 751 1.86 -23.16 18.68
N ALA A 752 1.78 -21.84 18.55
CA ALA A 752 1.39 -21.19 17.31
C ALA A 752 2.43 -21.46 16.23
N ASP A 753 1.98 -21.69 15.00
CA ASP A 753 2.87 -21.86 13.86
C ASP A 753 3.57 -20.56 13.45
N GLU A 754 4.38 -20.62 12.40
CA GLU A 754 5.13 -19.47 11.87
C GLU A 754 4.21 -18.34 11.37
N THR A 755 2.93 -18.64 11.08
CA THR A 755 1.91 -17.66 10.69
C THR A 755 1.16 -17.08 11.90
N GLY A 756 1.45 -17.56 13.11
CA GLY A 756 0.75 -17.20 14.34
C GLY A 756 -0.55 -17.97 14.58
N SER A 757 -0.91 -18.94 13.74
CA SER A 757 -2.12 -19.74 13.92
C SER A 757 -1.88 -20.88 14.91
N TYR A 758 -2.85 -21.17 15.77
CA TYR A 758 -2.73 -22.27 16.72
C TYR A 758 -3.98 -23.15 16.77
N MET A 759 -3.78 -24.39 17.20
CA MET A 759 -4.84 -25.34 17.50
C MET A 759 -4.51 -26.12 18.77
N VAL A 760 -5.15 -25.74 19.88
CA VAL A 760 -5.03 -26.43 21.17
C VAL A 760 -5.95 -27.63 21.20
N LYS A 761 -5.39 -28.82 21.30
CA LYS A 761 -6.13 -30.04 21.65
C LYS A 761 -6.34 -30.06 23.17
N LEU A 762 -7.59 -30.21 23.60
CA LEU A 762 -7.88 -30.36 25.03
C LEU A 762 -7.40 -31.72 25.52
N ASN A 763 -6.90 -31.75 26.75
CA ASN A 763 -6.39 -32.95 27.40
C ASN A 763 -7.48 -34.03 27.50
N ASP A 764 -7.08 -35.30 27.42
CA ASP A 764 -8.00 -36.44 27.50
C ASP A 764 -8.86 -36.39 28.79
N GLY A 765 -10.17 -36.58 28.63
CA GLY A 765 -11.13 -36.52 29.73
C GLY A 765 -11.65 -35.12 30.08
N VAL A 766 -11.14 -34.06 29.45
CA VAL A 766 -11.74 -32.71 29.54
C VAL A 766 -13.03 -32.67 28.73
N THR A 767 -14.09 -32.15 29.34
CA THR A 767 -15.37 -31.87 28.65
C THR A 767 -15.79 -30.44 28.97
N LEU A 768 -16.00 -29.65 27.92
CA LEU A 768 -16.55 -28.30 28.02
C LEU A 768 -18.08 -28.37 28.13
N VAL A 769 -18.64 -27.65 29.09
CA VAL A 769 -20.09 -27.50 29.29
C VAL A 769 -20.50 -26.05 29.16
N GLU A 770 -21.76 -25.81 28.83
CA GLU A 770 -22.29 -24.46 28.68
C GLU A 770 -22.05 -23.62 29.94
N ALA A 771 -21.66 -22.36 29.73
CA ALA A 771 -21.28 -21.38 30.74
C ALA A 771 -19.95 -21.59 31.46
N ASP A 772 -19.15 -22.61 31.11
CA ASP A 772 -17.73 -22.65 31.49
C ASP A 772 -17.03 -21.36 31.08
N VAL A 773 -16.04 -20.92 31.87
CA VAL A 773 -15.20 -19.76 31.55
C VAL A 773 -13.76 -20.22 31.41
N LEU A 774 -13.21 -19.99 30.21
CA LEU A 774 -11.84 -20.31 29.85
C LEU A 774 -10.97 -19.06 29.94
N SER A 775 -9.76 -19.22 30.47
CA SER A 775 -8.71 -18.20 30.45
C SER A 775 -7.61 -18.67 29.52
N ILE A 776 -7.32 -17.89 28.47
CA ILE A 776 -6.34 -18.27 27.45
C ILE A 776 -5.22 -17.22 27.41
N THR A 777 -3.98 -17.68 27.46
CA THR A 777 -2.77 -16.85 27.43
C THR A 777 -1.79 -17.38 26.38
N ALA A 778 -0.87 -16.54 25.92
CA ALA A 778 0.22 -16.92 25.03
C ALA A 778 1.56 -16.43 25.56
N THR A 779 2.64 -17.19 25.33
CA THR A 779 4.00 -16.79 25.67
C THR A 779 4.92 -17.01 24.48
N ALA A 780 5.34 -15.93 23.83
CA ALA A 780 6.30 -15.95 22.74
C ALA A 780 7.75 -16.13 23.25
N PRO A 781 8.65 -16.76 22.47
CA PRO A 781 10.05 -16.90 22.84
C PRO A 781 10.69 -15.55 23.22
N GLY A 782 11.32 -15.48 24.39
CA GLY A 782 12.00 -14.27 24.88
C GLY A 782 11.08 -13.16 25.43
N LYS A 783 9.75 -13.33 25.37
CA LYS A 783 8.76 -12.40 25.92
C LYS A 783 8.13 -12.93 27.22
N VAL A 784 7.46 -12.05 27.96
CA VAL A 784 6.59 -12.47 29.08
C VAL A 784 5.20 -12.88 28.59
N GLU A 785 4.49 -13.66 29.39
CA GLU A 785 3.11 -14.09 29.12
C GLU A 785 2.19 -12.92 28.80
N SER A 786 1.27 -13.13 27.86
CA SER A 786 0.27 -12.16 27.44
C SER A 786 -0.74 -11.85 28.55
N ASN A 787 -1.51 -10.77 28.36
CA ASN A 787 -2.77 -10.65 29.09
C ASN A 787 -3.71 -11.82 28.71
N SER A 788 -4.56 -12.27 29.63
CA SER A 788 -5.48 -13.38 29.36
C SER A 788 -6.74 -12.92 28.63
N ILE A 789 -7.21 -13.71 27.67
CA ILE A 789 -8.56 -13.59 27.11
C ILE A 789 -9.51 -14.53 27.86
N SER A 790 -10.70 -14.02 28.19
CA SER A 790 -11.75 -14.77 28.88
C SER A 790 -12.83 -15.19 27.88
N VAL A 791 -13.04 -16.49 27.71
CA VAL A 791 -14.02 -17.05 26.76
C VAL A 791 -15.09 -17.83 27.52
N LYS A 792 -16.35 -17.42 27.36
CA LYS A 792 -17.49 -18.14 27.91
C LYS A 792 -17.98 -19.19 26.91
N VAL A 793 -18.05 -20.45 27.35
CA VAL A 793 -18.52 -21.57 26.53
C VAL A 793 -20.03 -21.46 26.29
N ALA A 794 -20.45 -21.54 25.03
CA ALA A 794 -21.85 -21.50 24.62
C ALA A 794 -22.50 -22.90 24.66
N ALA A 795 -23.79 -22.97 24.36
CA ALA A 795 -24.47 -24.24 24.08
C ALA A 795 -23.80 -24.99 22.92
N ALA A 796 -24.07 -26.29 22.79
CA ALA A 796 -23.48 -27.13 21.73
C ALA A 796 -23.83 -26.57 20.32
N LEU A 797 -22.81 -26.45 19.47
CA LEU A 797 -22.92 -25.88 18.13
C LEU A 797 -22.99 -26.97 17.05
N ALA A 798 -23.67 -26.69 15.93
CA ALA A 798 -23.63 -27.56 14.75
C ALA A 798 -22.21 -27.65 14.18
N PRO A 799 -21.78 -28.79 13.62
CA PRO A 799 -20.42 -28.96 13.09
C PRO A 799 -20.22 -28.18 11.78
N THR A 800 -18.99 -27.71 11.59
CA THR A 800 -18.50 -27.14 10.32
C THR A 800 -18.57 -28.21 9.24
N THR A 801 -18.95 -27.78 8.03
CA THR A 801 -19.01 -28.59 6.82
C THR A 801 -17.65 -29.22 6.57
N LEU A 802 -17.66 -30.49 6.19
CA LEU A 802 -16.44 -31.26 5.98
C LEU A 802 -15.58 -30.60 4.90
N PRO A 803 -14.27 -30.37 5.12
CA PRO A 803 -13.39 -29.83 4.10
C PRO A 803 -13.31 -30.76 2.88
N GLU A 804 -13.64 -30.25 1.71
CA GLU A 804 -13.36 -30.92 0.44
C GLU A 804 -11.98 -30.48 -0.05
N VAL A 805 -11.22 -31.38 -0.66
CA VAL A 805 -9.90 -31.09 -1.23
C VAL A 805 -10.02 -31.09 -2.75
N GLU A 806 -9.56 -30.03 -3.39
CA GLU A 806 -9.54 -29.90 -4.84
C GLU A 806 -8.34 -30.64 -5.44
N GLY A 807 -8.59 -31.48 -6.44
CA GLY A 807 -7.53 -32.22 -7.14
C GLY A 807 -6.93 -33.38 -6.32
N THR A 808 -5.72 -33.77 -6.67
CA THR A 808 -4.97 -34.83 -5.98
C THR A 808 -3.75 -34.20 -5.32
N VAL A 809 -3.60 -34.34 -4.01
CA VAL A 809 -2.40 -33.92 -3.30
C VAL A 809 -1.27 -34.90 -3.57
N ARG A 810 -0.12 -34.40 -4.02
CA ARG A 810 1.04 -35.18 -4.48
C ARG A 810 2.29 -34.83 -3.67
N ALA A 811 3.25 -35.75 -3.69
CA ALA A 811 4.56 -35.53 -3.10
C ALA A 811 5.23 -34.30 -3.74
N GLY A 812 5.78 -33.43 -2.91
CA GLY A 812 6.37 -32.15 -3.31
C GLY A 812 5.39 -30.96 -3.38
N ASP A 813 4.07 -31.17 -3.30
CA ASP A 813 3.12 -30.06 -3.25
C ASP A 813 3.39 -29.16 -2.05
N LYS A 814 3.24 -27.84 -2.27
CA LYS A 814 3.45 -26.80 -1.26
C LYS A 814 2.15 -26.15 -0.80
N MET A 815 1.06 -26.42 -1.51
CA MET A 815 -0.25 -25.86 -1.23
C MET A 815 -1.31 -26.95 -1.37
N ILE A 816 -2.37 -26.86 -0.57
CA ILE A 816 -3.53 -27.73 -0.63
C ILE A 816 -4.78 -26.84 -0.65
N SER A 817 -5.56 -26.94 -1.72
CA SER A 817 -6.76 -26.13 -1.92
C SER A 817 -8.03 -26.97 -1.79
N GLY A 818 -9.16 -26.30 -1.57
CA GLY A 818 -10.44 -26.96 -1.41
C GLY A 818 -11.56 -26.04 -0.99
N THR A 819 -12.66 -26.61 -0.50
CA THR A 819 -13.84 -25.85 -0.04
C THR A 819 -14.38 -26.33 1.31
N THR A 820 -14.96 -25.44 2.11
CA THR A 820 -15.68 -25.72 3.36
C THR A 820 -16.70 -24.60 3.61
N ASP A 821 -17.09 -24.32 4.85
CA ASP A 821 -17.89 -23.13 5.19
C ASP A 821 -17.09 -21.84 5.00
N ALA A 822 -17.80 -20.76 4.66
CA ALA A 822 -17.22 -19.42 4.61
C ALA A 822 -16.56 -19.02 5.94
N ASP A 823 -15.45 -18.29 5.86
CA ASP A 823 -14.64 -17.83 7.00
C ASP A 823 -14.11 -18.95 7.91
N ALA A 824 -14.24 -20.22 7.52
CA ALA A 824 -13.76 -21.32 8.34
C ALA A 824 -12.23 -21.38 8.33
N MET A 825 -11.63 -21.48 9.51
CA MET A 825 -10.18 -21.71 9.63
C MET A 825 -9.91 -23.20 9.39
N VAL A 826 -9.20 -23.50 8.31
CA VAL A 826 -8.77 -24.82 7.87
C VAL A 826 -7.37 -25.11 8.40
N CYS A 827 -7.17 -26.32 8.92
CA CYS A 827 -5.89 -26.78 9.43
C CYS A 827 -5.53 -28.14 8.84
N ILE A 828 -4.27 -28.27 8.42
CA ILE A 828 -3.72 -29.52 7.90
C ILE A 828 -2.65 -30.03 8.86
N LYS A 829 -2.73 -31.31 9.19
CA LYS A 829 -1.84 -31.97 10.13
C LYS A 829 -1.14 -33.18 9.54
N ARG A 830 0.11 -33.35 9.95
CA ARG A 830 0.88 -34.60 9.85
C ARG A 830 0.97 -35.21 11.25
N GLY A 831 0.16 -36.24 11.50
CA GLY A 831 -0.03 -36.75 12.87
C GLY A 831 -0.61 -35.68 13.79
N GLU A 832 0.08 -35.35 14.88
CA GLU A 832 -0.31 -34.25 15.78
C GLU A 832 0.30 -32.89 15.40
N THR A 833 1.24 -32.86 14.45
CA THR A 833 1.94 -31.64 14.04
C THR A 833 1.07 -30.85 13.06
N LEU A 834 0.82 -29.57 13.35
CA LEU A 834 0.21 -28.63 12.43
C LEU A 834 1.23 -28.25 11.35
N ILE A 835 0.90 -28.47 10.07
CA ILE A 835 1.81 -28.24 8.94
C ILE A 835 1.32 -27.17 7.97
N GLY A 836 0.17 -26.56 8.25
CA GLY A 836 -0.37 -25.45 7.47
C GLY A 836 -1.77 -25.07 7.92
N THR A 837 -2.10 -23.80 7.75
CA THR A 837 -3.44 -23.24 8.03
C THR A 837 -3.86 -22.27 6.93
N ALA A 838 -5.16 -22.05 6.80
CA ALA A 838 -5.74 -20.98 5.99
C ALA A 838 -7.15 -20.66 6.49
N THR A 839 -7.64 -19.47 6.21
CA THR A 839 -9.05 -19.15 6.37
C THR A 839 -9.73 -19.26 5.01
N ALA A 840 -10.85 -19.98 4.95
CA ALA A 840 -11.69 -20.05 3.77
C ALA A 840 -12.31 -18.68 3.47
N ASP A 841 -12.42 -18.32 2.20
CA ASP A 841 -13.04 -17.08 1.76
C ASP A 841 -14.56 -17.07 1.98
N GLU A 842 -15.23 -16.00 1.56
CA GLU A 842 -16.68 -15.84 1.67
C GLU A 842 -17.50 -16.90 0.90
N ASN A 843 -16.89 -17.58 -0.08
CA ASN A 843 -17.48 -18.67 -0.83
C ASN A 843 -17.10 -20.05 -0.28
N GLY A 844 -16.34 -20.06 0.82
CA GLY A 844 -15.84 -21.28 1.44
C GLY A 844 -14.60 -21.87 0.76
N ALA A 845 -14.02 -21.22 -0.25
CA ALA A 845 -12.80 -21.70 -0.90
C ALA A 845 -11.57 -21.39 -0.05
N TYR A 846 -10.66 -22.36 0.10
CA TYR A 846 -9.43 -22.20 0.85
C TYR A 846 -8.22 -22.66 0.06
N THR A 847 -7.06 -22.09 0.36
CA THR A 847 -5.75 -22.60 -0.08
C THR A 847 -4.79 -22.52 1.09
N VAL A 848 -4.45 -23.68 1.65
CA VAL A 848 -3.47 -23.82 2.73
C VAL A 848 -2.08 -23.88 2.10
N THR A 849 -1.24 -22.89 2.40
CA THR A 849 0.20 -22.99 2.14
C THR A 849 0.83 -23.77 3.29
N LEU A 850 1.65 -24.77 2.96
CA LEU A 850 2.34 -25.56 3.98
C LEU A 850 3.51 -24.78 4.56
N ASN A 851 3.75 -24.93 5.86
CA ASN A 851 4.81 -24.24 6.59
C ASN A 851 6.19 -24.53 5.99
N ASP A 852 7.14 -23.63 6.25
CA ASP A 852 8.49 -23.77 5.68
C ASP A 852 9.16 -25.07 6.12
N GLY A 853 9.88 -25.70 5.20
CA GLY A 853 10.51 -27.01 5.43
C GLY A 853 9.57 -28.21 5.37
N VAL A 854 8.24 -28.03 5.24
CA VAL A 854 7.33 -29.14 4.98
C VAL A 854 7.53 -29.66 3.54
N ASN A 855 7.96 -30.91 3.45
CA ASN A 855 8.03 -31.64 2.18
C ASN A 855 7.09 -32.83 2.24
N LEU A 856 6.12 -32.86 1.32
CA LEU A 856 5.17 -33.96 1.24
C LEU A 856 5.80 -35.18 0.55
N VAL A 857 5.52 -36.37 1.05
CA VAL A 857 6.05 -37.65 0.55
C VAL A 857 4.92 -38.62 0.24
N LYS A 858 5.15 -39.48 -0.76
CA LYS A 858 4.16 -40.47 -1.20
C LYS A 858 3.74 -41.37 -0.04
N ASP A 859 2.44 -41.70 -0.01
CA ASP A 859 1.78 -42.58 0.95
C ASP A 859 1.67 -42.02 2.38
N GLU A 860 2.08 -40.77 2.64
CA GLU A 860 1.79 -40.12 3.91
C GLU A 860 0.30 -39.76 4.02
N VAL A 861 -0.24 -39.78 5.24
CA VAL A 861 -1.62 -39.42 5.52
C VAL A 861 -1.67 -38.06 6.21
N LEU A 862 -2.41 -37.12 5.62
CA LEU A 862 -2.66 -35.80 6.19
C LEU A 862 -4.09 -35.75 6.72
N ALA A 863 -4.25 -35.13 7.89
CA ALA A 863 -5.54 -34.90 8.53
C ALA A 863 -5.96 -33.43 8.38
N ILE A 864 -7.16 -33.19 7.84
CA ILE A 864 -7.70 -31.86 7.57
C ILE A 864 -8.97 -31.67 8.41
N VAL A 865 -9.06 -30.52 9.07
CA VAL A 865 -10.23 -30.09 9.85
C VAL A 865 -10.49 -28.61 9.61
N ALA A 866 -11.73 -28.16 9.78
CA ALA A 866 -12.09 -26.75 9.69
C ALA A 866 -13.02 -26.31 10.84
N LYS A 867 -12.96 -25.04 11.24
CA LYS A 867 -13.90 -24.43 12.18
C LYS A 867 -14.41 -23.08 11.66
N ALA A 868 -15.71 -23.02 11.37
CA ALA A 868 -16.40 -21.75 11.09
C ALA A 868 -16.72 -20.99 12.40
N PRO A 869 -16.86 -19.65 12.37
CA PRO A 869 -17.00 -18.83 13.58
C PRO A 869 -18.17 -19.20 14.50
N ASP A 870 -19.28 -19.67 13.94
CA ASP A 870 -20.53 -20.00 14.65
C ASP A 870 -20.80 -21.50 14.75
N LYS A 871 -19.81 -22.33 14.39
CA LYS A 871 -19.92 -23.80 14.35
C LYS A 871 -18.85 -24.48 15.20
N SER A 872 -19.12 -25.72 15.58
CA SER A 872 -18.10 -26.60 16.14
C SER A 872 -17.17 -27.10 15.04
N ILE A 873 -15.99 -27.60 15.41
CA ILE A 873 -15.01 -28.13 14.46
C ILE A 873 -15.61 -29.26 13.60
N SER A 874 -15.21 -29.34 12.34
CA SER A 874 -15.60 -30.42 11.43
C SER A 874 -15.08 -31.78 11.92
N ASN A 875 -15.65 -32.86 11.40
CA ASN A 875 -14.97 -34.15 11.45
C ASN A 875 -13.64 -34.08 10.66
N THR A 876 -12.71 -34.99 10.97
CA THR A 876 -11.42 -35.07 10.28
C THR A 876 -11.55 -35.74 8.91
N VAL A 877 -10.98 -35.09 7.89
CA VAL A 877 -10.75 -35.65 6.56
C VAL A 877 -9.33 -36.16 6.48
N ASN A 878 -9.15 -37.43 6.10
CA ASN A 878 -7.83 -37.99 5.85
C ASN A 878 -7.59 -38.07 4.35
N ILE A 879 -6.48 -37.50 3.88
CA ILE A 879 -6.01 -37.66 2.49
C ILE A 879 -4.68 -38.42 2.48
N THR A 880 -4.47 -39.25 1.48
CA THR A 880 -3.20 -39.94 1.24
C THR A 880 -2.47 -39.26 0.09
N VAL A 881 -1.24 -38.84 0.34
CA VAL A 881 -0.42 -38.13 -0.65
C VAL A 881 0.00 -39.08 -1.78
N ALA A 882 -0.34 -38.72 -3.01
CA ALA A 882 0.01 -39.50 -4.19
C ALA A 882 1.47 -39.27 -4.61
N ALA A 883 1.97 -40.11 -5.53
CA ALA A 883 3.29 -39.90 -6.11
C ALA A 883 3.35 -38.57 -6.88
N ALA A 884 4.53 -37.94 -6.89
CA ALA A 884 4.80 -36.73 -7.67
C ALA A 884 4.48 -36.95 -9.16
N GLN A 885 4.08 -35.90 -9.85
CA GLN A 885 3.79 -35.94 -11.29
C GLN A 885 5.04 -35.58 -12.10
N THR A 886 5.31 -36.31 -13.18
CA THR A 886 6.40 -35.97 -14.11
C THR A 886 6.07 -34.65 -14.80
N THR A 887 7.04 -33.74 -14.91
CA THR A 887 6.85 -32.50 -15.68
C THR A 887 6.51 -32.81 -17.12
N GLN A 888 5.65 -31.99 -17.72
CA GLN A 888 5.28 -32.12 -19.14
C GLN A 888 6.56 -32.02 -20.01
N PRO A 889 6.78 -32.93 -20.98
CA PRO A 889 7.92 -32.84 -21.88
C PRO A 889 7.76 -31.64 -22.83
N THR A 890 8.84 -31.25 -23.50
CA THR A 890 8.84 -30.27 -24.59
C THR A 890 9.10 -31.00 -25.92
N VAL A 891 8.74 -30.38 -27.04
CA VAL A 891 9.08 -30.85 -28.39
C VAL A 891 9.79 -29.72 -29.12
N MET A 892 10.93 -30.01 -29.74
CA MET A 892 11.79 -29.02 -30.38
C MET A 892 11.23 -28.62 -31.75
N GLY A 893 10.85 -27.35 -31.86
CA GLY A 893 10.39 -26.74 -33.10
C GLY A 893 9.10 -27.33 -33.67
N THR A 894 8.86 -27.05 -34.95
CA THR A 894 7.73 -27.59 -35.70
C THR A 894 8.02 -29.01 -36.16
N VAL A 895 7.06 -29.91 -36.00
CA VAL A 895 7.11 -31.28 -36.53
C VAL A 895 6.48 -31.28 -37.93
N GLY A 896 7.27 -31.62 -38.94
CA GLY A 896 6.84 -31.62 -40.34
C GLY A 896 6.27 -32.96 -40.83
N ALA A 897 5.45 -32.91 -41.88
CA ALA A 897 5.03 -34.12 -42.58
C ALA A 897 6.25 -34.86 -43.15
N GLY A 898 6.26 -36.20 -43.02
CA GLY A 898 7.36 -37.06 -43.46
C GLY A 898 8.51 -37.21 -42.46
N GLU A 899 8.52 -36.50 -41.33
CA GLU A 899 9.52 -36.72 -40.28
C GLU A 899 9.37 -38.11 -39.64
N THR A 900 10.51 -38.72 -39.33
CA THR A 900 10.61 -40.09 -38.81
C THR A 900 11.00 -40.14 -37.34
N MET A 901 11.17 -38.98 -36.70
CA MET A 901 11.60 -38.86 -35.31
C MET A 901 11.36 -37.43 -34.81
N ILE A 902 11.28 -37.25 -33.49
CA ILE A 902 11.21 -35.94 -32.83
C ILE A 902 12.28 -35.83 -31.75
N MET A 903 12.60 -34.59 -31.38
CA MET A 903 13.51 -34.26 -30.28
C MET A 903 12.83 -33.30 -29.31
N GLY A 904 13.34 -33.25 -28.08
CA GLY A 904 12.87 -32.31 -27.07
C GLY A 904 13.54 -32.55 -25.73
N THR A 905 12.95 -31.99 -24.69
CA THR A 905 13.41 -32.19 -23.31
C THR A 905 12.30 -32.76 -22.42
N ALA A 906 12.67 -33.56 -21.44
CA ALA A 906 11.81 -34.08 -20.38
C ALA A 906 12.63 -34.10 -19.08
N GLU A 907 12.04 -34.56 -17.97
CA GLU A 907 12.87 -34.86 -16.79
C GLU A 907 13.93 -35.91 -17.15
N ALA A 908 15.11 -35.80 -16.53
CA ALA A 908 16.19 -36.79 -16.72
C ALA A 908 15.69 -38.21 -16.42
N GLU A 909 16.13 -39.17 -17.23
CA GLU A 909 15.72 -40.58 -17.18
C GLU A 909 14.23 -40.85 -17.43
N ALA A 910 13.42 -39.83 -17.77
CA ALA A 910 12.01 -40.03 -18.05
C ALA A 910 11.81 -40.79 -19.37
N THR A 911 10.90 -41.78 -19.36
CA THR A 911 10.47 -42.45 -20.58
C THR A 911 9.41 -41.60 -21.28
N VAL A 912 9.75 -41.09 -22.47
CA VAL A 912 8.87 -40.31 -23.34
C VAL A 912 8.15 -41.25 -24.31
N SER A 913 6.82 -41.11 -24.40
CA SER A 913 5.95 -41.85 -25.31
C SER A 913 5.26 -40.89 -26.26
N VAL A 914 5.28 -41.19 -27.56
CA VAL A 914 4.61 -40.42 -28.61
C VAL A 914 3.49 -41.25 -29.19
N LYS A 915 2.26 -40.72 -29.12
CA LYS A 915 1.06 -41.38 -29.64
C LYS A 915 0.45 -40.60 -30.79
N LYS A 916 -0.02 -41.31 -31.82
CA LYS A 916 -0.82 -40.77 -32.93
C LYS A 916 -2.13 -41.55 -33.02
N SER A 917 -3.26 -40.85 -32.96
CA SER A 917 -4.60 -41.48 -32.92
C SER A 917 -4.78 -42.53 -31.81
N GLY A 918 -4.05 -42.39 -30.69
CA GLY A 918 -4.08 -43.31 -29.56
C GLY A 918 -3.03 -44.42 -29.58
N ASP A 919 -2.46 -44.73 -30.74
CA ASP A 919 -1.41 -45.75 -30.89
C ASP A 919 -0.04 -45.16 -30.59
N GLU A 920 0.78 -45.88 -29.81
CA GLU A 920 2.18 -45.51 -29.56
C GLU A 920 3.00 -45.71 -30.83
N ILE A 921 3.53 -44.61 -31.36
CA ILE A 921 4.33 -44.59 -32.59
C ILE A 921 5.82 -44.46 -32.33
N GLY A 922 6.26 -44.25 -31.09
CA GLY A 922 7.67 -44.26 -30.71
C GLY A 922 7.86 -43.96 -29.23
N THR A 923 8.98 -44.43 -28.69
CA THR A 923 9.40 -44.17 -27.30
C THR A 923 10.90 -43.91 -27.22
N ALA A 924 11.33 -43.17 -26.21
CA ALA A 924 12.74 -43.00 -25.86
C ALA A 924 12.87 -42.61 -24.38
N THR A 925 14.02 -42.87 -23.79
CA THR A 925 14.37 -42.36 -22.46
C THR A 925 15.17 -41.08 -22.61
N ALA A 926 14.81 -40.03 -21.86
CA ALA A 926 15.61 -38.82 -21.75
C ALA A 926 16.94 -39.13 -21.06
N ASP A 927 18.02 -38.52 -21.53
CA ASP A 927 19.34 -38.69 -20.92
C ASP A 927 19.46 -37.95 -19.58
N GLU A 928 20.64 -37.99 -18.97
CA GLU A 928 20.93 -37.35 -17.68
C GLU A 928 20.77 -35.81 -17.72
N THR A 929 20.80 -35.21 -18.92
CA THR A 929 20.55 -33.77 -19.12
C THR A 929 19.08 -33.45 -19.35
N GLY A 930 18.21 -34.47 -19.43
CA GLY A 930 16.80 -34.33 -19.76
C GLY A 930 16.52 -34.27 -21.25
N SER A 931 17.52 -34.44 -22.12
CA SER A 931 17.34 -34.39 -23.57
C SER A 931 16.87 -35.74 -24.09
N TYR A 932 15.93 -35.75 -25.05
CA TYR A 932 15.45 -36.99 -25.63
C TYR A 932 15.32 -36.89 -27.15
N MET A 933 15.30 -38.07 -27.77
CA MET A 933 15.05 -38.22 -29.19
C MET A 933 14.23 -39.49 -29.45
N VAL A 934 12.96 -39.30 -29.82
CA VAL A 934 12.05 -40.41 -30.13
C VAL A 934 12.11 -40.71 -31.61
N LYS A 935 12.68 -41.85 -31.98
CA LYS A 935 12.54 -42.42 -33.32
C LYS A 935 11.17 -43.08 -33.44
N PHE A 936 10.46 -42.81 -34.54
CA PHE A 936 9.19 -43.48 -34.80
C PHE A 936 9.41 -44.91 -35.29
N ASN A 937 8.46 -45.78 -34.95
CA ASN A 937 8.43 -47.18 -35.36
C ASN A 937 8.42 -47.31 -36.89
N ASP A 938 9.02 -48.38 -37.42
CA ASP A 938 9.07 -48.62 -38.85
C ASP A 938 7.67 -48.66 -39.48
N GLY A 939 7.49 -47.93 -40.60
CA GLY A 939 6.22 -47.81 -41.30
C GLY A 939 5.32 -46.67 -40.82
N VAL A 940 5.68 -45.95 -39.74
CA VAL A 940 5.00 -44.71 -39.35
C VAL A 940 5.32 -43.61 -40.36
N THR A 941 4.28 -42.98 -40.91
CA THR A 941 4.41 -41.78 -41.75
C THR A 941 3.54 -40.68 -41.16
N LEU A 942 4.15 -39.52 -40.93
CA LEU A 942 3.45 -38.31 -40.53
C LEU A 942 2.92 -37.56 -41.76
N VAL A 943 1.66 -37.15 -41.71
CA VAL A 943 1.02 -36.30 -42.72
C VAL A 943 0.57 -34.99 -42.08
N GLU A 944 0.42 -33.96 -42.91
CA GLU A 944 -0.03 -32.65 -42.45
C GLU A 944 -1.37 -32.77 -41.69
N ALA A 945 -1.46 -32.04 -40.59
CA ALA A 945 -2.57 -32.02 -39.63
C ALA A 945 -2.76 -33.26 -38.74
N ASP A 946 -1.88 -34.27 -38.81
CA ASP A 946 -1.78 -35.27 -37.74
C ASP A 946 -1.62 -34.59 -36.38
N VAL A 947 -2.16 -35.20 -35.32
CA VAL A 947 -1.99 -34.73 -33.94
C VAL A 947 -1.26 -35.79 -33.15
N LEU A 948 -0.12 -35.40 -32.59
CA LEU A 948 0.70 -36.22 -31.71
C LEU A 948 0.40 -35.86 -30.25
N LEU A 949 0.22 -36.87 -29.41
CA LEU A 949 0.17 -36.72 -27.96
C LEU A 949 1.47 -37.26 -27.37
N ILE A 950 2.24 -36.40 -26.71
CA ILE A 950 3.53 -36.75 -26.11
C ILE A 950 3.41 -36.70 -24.59
N THR A 951 3.76 -37.78 -23.91
CA THR A 951 3.82 -37.86 -22.45
C THR A 951 5.22 -38.32 -22.01
N ALA A 952 5.58 -38.03 -20.76
CA ALA A 952 6.80 -38.52 -20.14
C ALA A 952 6.50 -39.14 -18.77
N THR A 953 7.23 -40.19 -18.40
CA THR A 953 7.16 -40.81 -17.07
C THR A 953 8.55 -40.96 -16.48
N ALA A 954 8.86 -40.15 -15.46
CA ALA A 954 10.10 -40.25 -14.70
C ALA A 954 10.05 -41.37 -13.65
N PRO A 955 11.19 -41.97 -13.28
CA PRO A 955 11.25 -42.98 -12.23
C PRO A 955 10.59 -42.52 -10.92
N GLY A 956 9.66 -43.31 -10.39
CA GLY A 956 8.96 -43.03 -9.12
C GLY A 956 7.87 -41.95 -9.20
N LYS A 957 7.65 -41.33 -10.35
CA LYS A 957 6.58 -40.36 -10.60
C LYS A 957 5.45 -40.97 -11.44
N VAL A 958 4.29 -40.32 -11.45
CA VAL A 958 3.22 -40.64 -12.41
C VAL A 958 3.45 -39.95 -13.75
N GLU A 959 2.79 -40.44 -14.80
CA GLU A 959 2.84 -39.89 -16.16
C GLU A 959 2.50 -38.37 -16.17
N SER A 960 3.22 -37.62 -16.99
CA SER A 960 3.00 -36.19 -17.19
C SER A 960 1.64 -35.91 -17.83
N ASN A 961 1.21 -34.65 -17.76
CA ASN A 961 0.19 -34.18 -18.70
C ASN A 961 0.72 -34.29 -20.15
N SER A 962 -0.16 -34.53 -21.12
CA SER A 962 0.21 -34.72 -22.53
C SER A 962 0.46 -33.39 -23.24
N VAL A 963 1.53 -33.31 -24.05
CA VAL A 963 1.71 -32.25 -25.05
C VAL A 963 0.98 -32.64 -26.33
N SER A 964 0.21 -31.72 -26.91
CA SER A 964 -0.43 -31.90 -28.22
C SER A 964 0.35 -31.16 -29.30
N VAL A 965 0.92 -31.88 -30.26
CA VAL A 965 1.66 -31.29 -31.40
C VAL A 965 0.92 -31.59 -32.68
N LYS A 966 0.54 -30.52 -33.39
CA LYS A 966 -0.04 -30.63 -34.74
C LYS A 966 1.07 -30.65 -35.78
N VAL A 967 1.09 -31.68 -36.63
CA VAL A 967 2.06 -31.84 -37.71
C VAL A 967 1.78 -30.81 -38.81
N ALA A 968 2.82 -30.07 -39.20
CA ALA A 968 2.78 -29.10 -40.29
C ALA A 968 2.97 -29.78 -41.66
N GLY A 969 2.89 -28.99 -42.74
CA GLY A 969 3.34 -29.45 -44.07
C GLY A 969 4.82 -29.87 -44.08
N ALA A 970 5.28 -30.41 -45.21
CA ALA A 970 6.69 -30.79 -45.35
C ALA A 970 7.61 -29.57 -45.19
N LEU A 971 8.63 -29.71 -44.35
CA LEU A 971 9.60 -28.64 -44.03
C LEU A 971 10.89 -28.81 -44.85
N ALA A 972 11.62 -27.71 -45.06
CA ALA A 972 12.97 -27.77 -45.62
C ALA A 972 13.94 -28.40 -44.60
N PRO A 973 14.95 -29.20 -45.01
CA PRO A 973 15.86 -29.84 -44.07
C PRO A 973 16.81 -28.85 -43.40
N THR A 974 17.13 -29.12 -42.13
CA THR A 974 18.20 -28.45 -41.39
C THR A 974 19.52 -28.66 -42.12
N THR A 975 20.35 -27.63 -42.14
CA THR A 975 21.70 -27.62 -42.67
C THR A 975 22.51 -28.72 -42.01
N LEU A 976 23.26 -29.47 -42.82
CA LEU A 976 24.04 -30.62 -42.36
C LEU A 976 25.06 -30.16 -41.30
N PRO A 977 25.16 -30.82 -40.12
CA PRO A 977 26.15 -30.45 -39.11
C PRO A 977 27.58 -30.62 -39.65
N GLU A 978 28.41 -29.60 -39.50
CA GLU A 978 29.84 -29.67 -39.80
C GLU A 978 30.62 -29.81 -38.49
N VAL A 979 31.51 -30.79 -38.40
CA VAL A 979 32.36 -31.00 -37.21
C VAL A 979 33.67 -30.24 -37.38
N GLU A 980 34.03 -29.45 -36.38
CA GLU A 980 35.30 -28.73 -36.36
C GLU A 980 36.44 -29.66 -35.90
N GLY A 981 37.51 -29.75 -36.68
CA GLY A 981 38.68 -30.54 -36.33
C GLY A 981 38.53 -32.06 -36.53
N THR A 982 39.35 -32.85 -35.82
CA THR A 982 39.33 -34.32 -35.85
C THR A 982 38.95 -34.83 -34.48
N VAL A 983 37.82 -35.56 -34.38
CA VAL A 983 37.41 -36.23 -33.14
C VAL A 983 38.30 -37.45 -32.90
N ARG A 984 38.87 -37.54 -31.71
CA ARG A 984 39.86 -38.55 -31.30
C ARG A 984 39.37 -39.35 -30.08
N ALA A 985 39.98 -40.51 -29.90
CA ALA A 985 39.80 -41.31 -28.70
C ALA A 985 40.18 -40.49 -27.46
N GLY A 986 39.31 -40.49 -26.44
CA GLY A 986 39.45 -39.67 -25.23
C GLY A 986 38.83 -38.28 -25.27
N ASP A 987 38.38 -37.78 -26.43
CA ASP A 987 37.71 -36.47 -26.51
C ASP A 987 36.38 -36.50 -25.72
N THR A 988 36.13 -35.45 -24.94
CA THR A 988 34.89 -35.28 -24.16
C THR A 988 33.98 -34.19 -24.71
N ILE A 989 34.44 -33.46 -25.74
CA ILE A 989 33.74 -32.34 -26.36
C ILE A 989 33.84 -32.47 -27.88
N ILE A 990 32.75 -32.19 -28.59
CA ILE A 990 32.68 -32.13 -30.05
C ILE A 990 32.05 -30.79 -30.45
N SER A 991 32.80 -29.94 -31.15
CA SER A 991 32.30 -28.66 -31.67
C SER A 991 32.04 -28.70 -33.17
N GLY A 992 31.28 -27.72 -33.66
CA GLY A 992 30.92 -27.64 -35.06
C GLY A 992 29.96 -26.51 -35.39
N THR A 993 29.41 -26.53 -36.61
CA THR A 993 28.43 -25.54 -37.08
C THR A 993 27.23 -26.18 -37.78
N THR A 994 26.05 -25.58 -37.66
CA THR A 994 24.80 -25.93 -38.37
C THR A 994 23.92 -24.67 -38.48
N ASP A 995 22.60 -24.80 -38.62
CA ASP A 995 21.69 -23.66 -38.53
C ASP A 995 21.68 -23.05 -37.11
N ALA A 996 21.45 -21.74 -37.02
CA ALA A 996 21.24 -21.05 -35.75
C ALA A 996 20.10 -21.69 -34.95
N ASP A 997 20.26 -21.74 -33.63
CA ASP A 997 19.32 -22.33 -32.67
C ASP A 997 18.99 -23.82 -32.93
N ALA A 998 19.75 -24.50 -33.78
CA ALA A 998 19.48 -25.91 -34.06
C ALA A 998 19.89 -26.80 -32.90
N PHE A 999 19.01 -27.71 -32.51
CA PHE A 999 19.31 -28.72 -31.52
C PHE A 999 20.11 -29.86 -32.15
N VAL A 1000 21.34 -30.05 -31.70
CA VAL A 1000 22.33 -31.01 -32.20
C VAL A 1000 22.40 -32.21 -31.28
N CYS A 1001 22.42 -33.41 -31.86
CA CYS A 1001 22.49 -34.68 -31.14
C CYS A 1001 23.59 -35.57 -31.72
N ILE A 1002 24.39 -36.15 -30.84
CA ILE A 1002 25.47 -37.09 -31.17
C ILE A 1002 25.11 -38.47 -30.63
N LYS A 1003 25.27 -39.49 -31.47
CA LYS A 1003 24.94 -40.88 -31.13
C LYS A 1003 26.10 -41.84 -31.33
N ARG A 1004 26.14 -42.85 -30.48
CA ARG A 1004 26.87 -44.11 -30.68
C ARG A 1004 25.86 -45.21 -30.96
N GLY A 1005 25.74 -45.62 -32.21
CA GLY A 1005 24.64 -46.49 -32.64
C GLY A 1005 23.29 -45.83 -32.42
N GLU A 1006 22.40 -46.45 -31.65
CA GLU A 1006 21.10 -45.87 -31.27
C GLU A 1006 21.15 -45.07 -29.96
N THR A 1007 22.25 -45.16 -29.20
CA THR A 1007 22.42 -44.48 -27.92
C THR A 1007 22.79 -43.02 -28.13
N LEU A 1008 22.02 -42.11 -27.51
CA LEU A 1008 22.34 -40.69 -27.41
C LEU A 1008 23.50 -40.50 -26.42
N ILE A 1009 24.58 -39.84 -26.83
CA ILE A 1009 25.81 -39.68 -26.04
C ILE A 1009 26.20 -38.22 -25.80
N GLY A 1010 25.42 -37.26 -26.32
CA GLY A 1010 25.61 -35.84 -26.09
C GLY A 1010 24.68 -35.00 -26.95
N THR A 1011 24.33 -33.82 -26.44
CA THR A 1011 23.49 -32.83 -27.15
C THR A 1011 24.01 -31.41 -26.93
N ALA A 1012 23.61 -30.48 -27.81
CA ALA A 1012 23.80 -29.05 -27.64
C ALA A 1012 22.77 -28.28 -28.46
N THR A 1013 22.57 -27.00 -28.14
CA THR A 1013 21.89 -26.08 -29.05
C THR A 1013 22.95 -25.19 -29.70
N ALA A 1014 22.89 -25.05 -31.02
CA ALA A 1014 23.74 -24.12 -31.74
C ALA A 1014 23.40 -22.68 -31.33
N ASP A 1015 24.39 -21.80 -31.24
CA ASP A 1015 24.19 -20.39 -30.94
C ASP A 1015 23.52 -19.64 -32.11
N GLU A 1016 23.34 -18.33 -31.96
CA GLU A 1016 22.74 -17.45 -32.99
C GLU A 1016 23.54 -17.42 -34.31
N ASN A 1017 24.80 -17.86 -34.29
CA ASN A 1017 25.66 -17.97 -35.47
C ASN A 1017 25.73 -19.40 -36.02
N GLY A 1018 25.01 -20.34 -35.41
CA GLY A 1018 25.00 -21.75 -35.78
C GLY A 1018 26.16 -22.56 -35.21
N ALA A 1019 27.02 -21.99 -34.36
CA ALA A 1019 28.11 -22.73 -33.73
C ALA A 1019 27.59 -23.56 -32.56
N TYR A 1020 28.00 -24.81 -32.46
CA TYR A 1020 27.63 -25.71 -31.37
C TYR A 1020 28.85 -26.31 -30.70
N THR A 1021 28.72 -26.61 -29.41
CA THR A 1021 29.71 -27.37 -28.63
C THR A 1021 28.95 -28.39 -27.79
N VAL A 1022 29.09 -29.66 -28.15
CA VAL A 1022 28.48 -30.80 -27.45
C VAL A 1022 29.49 -31.35 -26.46
N THR A 1023 29.21 -31.23 -25.17
CA THR A 1023 29.89 -32.03 -24.15
C THR A 1023 29.25 -33.42 -24.12
N LEU A 1024 30.05 -34.47 -24.17
CA LEU A 1024 29.56 -35.85 -24.10
C LEU A 1024 29.11 -36.19 -22.68
N ASN A 1025 28.09 -37.04 -22.58
CA ASN A 1025 27.51 -37.45 -21.29
C ASN A 1025 28.57 -38.17 -20.42
N ASP A 1026 28.39 -38.09 -19.11
CA ASP A 1026 29.35 -38.64 -18.15
C ASP A 1026 29.58 -40.15 -18.37
N GLY A 1027 30.84 -40.57 -18.34
CA GLY A 1027 31.23 -41.96 -18.59
C GLY A 1027 31.30 -42.38 -20.07
N VAL A 1028 30.98 -41.50 -21.01
CA VAL A 1028 31.23 -41.74 -22.44
C VAL A 1028 32.73 -41.61 -22.72
N ASN A 1029 33.40 -42.74 -22.96
CA ASN A 1029 34.78 -42.77 -23.42
C ASN A 1029 34.83 -43.10 -24.92
N LEU A 1030 35.36 -42.18 -25.73
CA LEU A 1030 35.49 -42.42 -27.17
C LEU A 1030 36.68 -43.34 -27.48
N VAL A 1031 36.49 -44.29 -28.40
CA VAL A 1031 37.52 -45.27 -28.81
C VAL A 1031 37.81 -45.19 -30.29
N LYS A 1032 39.06 -45.47 -30.66
CA LYS A 1032 39.51 -45.46 -32.06
C LYS A 1032 38.64 -46.36 -32.94
N ASP A 1033 38.37 -45.90 -34.16
CA ASP A 1033 37.63 -46.57 -35.23
C ASP A 1033 36.12 -46.73 -34.96
N GLU A 1034 35.59 -46.18 -33.86
CA GLU A 1034 34.13 -46.12 -33.68
C GLU A 1034 33.49 -45.03 -34.56
N VAL A 1035 32.21 -45.24 -34.90
CA VAL A 1035 31.45 -44.31 -35.73
C VAL A 1035 30.39 -43.60 -34.89
N LEU A 1036 30.43 -42.27 -34.89
CA LEU A 1036 29.41 -41.43 -34.26
C LEU A 1036 28.48 -40.85 -35.33
N ALA A 1037 27.19 -40.81 -35.04
CA ALA A 1037 26.17 -40.23 -35.90
C ALA A 1037 25.70 -38.89 -35.32
N ILE A 1038 25.77 -37.83 -36.12
CA ILE A 1038 25.38 -36.47 -35.73
C ILE A 1038 24.19 -36.02 -36.58
N VAL A 1039 23.18 -35.48 -35.92
CA VAL A 1039 22.00 -34.86 -36.55
C VAL A 1039 21.68 -33.56 -35.84
N ALA A 1040 21.05 -32.63 -36.54
CA ALA A 1040 20.55 -31.37 -36.02
C ALA A 1040 19.13 -31.05 -36.49
N LYS A 1041 18.39 -30.28 -35.69
CA LYS A 1041 17.04 -29.75 -36.00
C LYS A 1041 16.94 -28.28 -35.65
N ALA A 1042 16.81 -27.43 -36.67
CA ALA A 1042 16.40 -26.05 -36.48
C ALA A 1042 14.88 -25.95 -36.17
N PRO A 1043 14.44 -24.89 -35.47
CA PRO A 1043 13.05 -24.75 -35.02
C PRO A 1043 12.00 -24.85 -36.14
N ASP A 1044 12.27 -24.35 -37.34
CA ASP A 1044 11.35 -24.23 -38.48
C ASP A 1044 11.66 -25.17 -39.65
N LYS A 1045 12.68 -26.02 -39.52
CA LYS A 1045 13.15 -26.95 -40.54
C LYS A 1045 12.91 -28.40 -40.13
N SER A 1046 12.98 -29.35 -41.06
CA SER A 1046 13.02 -30.77 -40.70
C SER A 1046 14.41 -31.18 -40.21
N ILE A 1047 14.52 -32.36 -39.60
CA ILE A 1047 15.82 -32.90 -39.16
C ILE A 1047 16.78 -33.03 -40.36
N SER A 1048 18.04 -32.69 -40.15
CA SER A 1048 19.12 -32.85 -41.14
C SER A 1048 19.39 -34.33 -41.46
N ASN A 1049 20.09 -34.59 -42.57
CA ASN A 1049 20.63 -35.91 -42.82
C ASN A 1049 21.71 -36.26 -41.77
N THR A 1050 21.91 -37.56 -41.52
CA THR A 1050 22.95 -38.01 -40.58
C THR A 1050 24.36 -37.78 -41.13
N VAL A 1051 25.21 -37.19 -40.31
CA VAL A 1051 26.65 -37.09 -40.51
C VAL A 1051 27.33 -38.20 -39.71
N ASN A 1052 28.13 -39.03 -40.36
CA ASN A 1052 28.91 -40.05 -39.68
C ASN A 1052 30.37 -39.60 -39.59
N ILE A 1053 30.92 -39.62 -38.39
CA ILE A 1053 32.34 -39.36 -38.12
C ILE A 1053 33.01 -40.62 -37.57
N THR A 1054 34.24 -40.90 -37.99
CA THR A 1054 35.06 -42.00 -37.44
C THR A 1054 36.09 -41.44 -36.48
N VAL A 1055 36.09 -41.94 -35.24
CA VAL A 1055 36.99 -41.49 -34.18
C VAL A 1055 38.43 -41.91 -34.48
N ALA A 1056 39.35 -40.95 -34.53
CA ALA A 1056 40.77 -41.19 -34.77
C ALA A 1056 41.53 -41.62 -33.50
N ALA A 1057 42.78 -42.08 -33.66
CA ALA A 1057 43.63 -42.42 -32.53
C ALA A 1057 43.98 -41.16 -31.70
N GLU A 1058 44.18 -41.35 -30.40
CA GLU A 1058 44.70 -40.34 -29.47
C GLU A 1058 46.06 -39.79 -29.98
N LEU A 1059 46.32 -38.51 -29.76
CA LEU A 1059 47.60 -37.88 -30.10
C LEU A 1059 48.68 -38.37 -29.14
N VAL A 1060 49.64 -39.16 -29.64
CA VAL A 1060 50.86 -39.49 -28.90
C VAL A 1060 51.89 -38.39 -29.18
N GLU A 1061 52.15 -37.52 -28.20
CA GLU A 1061 53.26 -36.56 -28.27
C GLU A 1061 54.60 -37.30 -28.17
N ILE A 1062 55.37 -37.33 -29.25
CA ILE A 1062 56.76 -37.79 -29.22
C ILE A 1062 57.60 -36.63 -28.72
N ILE A 1063 58.01 -36.67 -27.44
CA ILE A 1063 59.06 -35.79 -26.92
C ILE A 1063 60.41 -36.36 -27.39
N GLU A 1064 61.01 -35.77 -28.42
CA GLU A 1064 62.40 -36.05 -28.76
C GLU A 1064 63.34 -35.39 -27.73
N PRO A 1065 64.37 -36.09 -27.21
CA PRO A 1065 65.31 -35.49 -26.27
C PRO A 1065 66.24 -34.51 -27.00
N ILE A 1066 66.41 -33.33 -26.40
CA ILE A 1066 67.37 -32.30 -26.82
C ILE A 1066 68.80 -32.86 -26.67
N GLU A 1067 69.50 -33.08 -27.80
CA GLU A 1067 70.95 -33.28 -27.81
C GLU A 1067 71.67 -31.97 -27.48
N THR A 1068 72.40 -31.95 -26.37
CA THR A 1068 73.42 -30.96 -26.07
C THR A 1068 74.77 -31.42 -26.63
N GLU A 1069 75.37 -30.66 -27.56
CA GLU A 1069 76.82 -30.65 -27.77
C GLU A 1069 77.40 -29.22 -27.74
N VAL A 1070 78.55 -29.15 -27.07
CA VAL A 1070 79.46 -28.08 -26.62
C VAL A 1070 79.54 -26.78 -27.43
#